data_AF-A0A4P6Y5N4-F1
#
_entry.id   AF-A0A4P6Y5N4-F1
#
_cell.length_a   1.000
_cell.length_b   1.000
_cell.length_c   1.000
_cell.angle_alpha   90.00
_cell.angle_beta   90.00
_cell.angle_gamma   90.00
#
_symmetry.space_group_name_H-M   'P 1'
#
loop_
_entity.id
_entity.type
_entity.pdbx_description
1 polymer ?
#
loop_
_entity_poly.entity_id
_entity_poly.type
_entity_poly.pdbx_seq_one_letter_code
_entity_poly.pdbx_strand_id
1 'polypeptide(L)'
;MKNIKIISLVVLLFSKSLSYSIVRPEVRVLVHNVKEFNIAVAQAKAGHFIVLSNGIWKNAELLFEGMGTSTNPITLTAEEKGKVILSGASNLRIAGEYLVVEGLVFKNGFTPTTELISFRKDSKKLANHCRLTQCVIDHFSNPERFESDYWISIYGKNNRIDHNHIEGKQNLGVTMAVRLETEESQENNHQIDHNYFGPRPNLGSNGGETIRIGTSHYSLTNSRTVVEFNYFDRCDGEGEIVSNKSCRNTYRFNTFFECAGSLTLRHGSGTLVDGNVFIGNNKPFIGGIRVINGDQTVINNYCVGLTGYRFRGALVIMNGVPNSTPNRYHQVKNAVIKNNTFVNCDHVQLCAGSDKERSATPINSNISDNIFFHQNKSELFTVYDDISGISFAGNYTSPNINTEFSKGFLKVNFKLVKDKNGFELPESKALKVKVLIHPEIATKSNSGVSWYSKAEKNTALSSGKIIRVEPGLDALYDAALASAPGDIIELTSSETYYNTKMIAVKHPLTFRSNQETKPKLIFEKKTLFEIENGGSLALEGLQFDGKEAPDYAGNSVISTSKYSMIKNYELKINRCDFINLDVNHSFDVITVYKNTFADLIQIENATFKKISGNIIALDKETDDVGIYNAENVILENNSFSDIGGAVLQLYRGGTDESTNGPILTVSHCVFDNVGKNTRNRYNASLSLYGVQVNHIENNIFNNSKGIKMHLVVGEPIVNIFNNNFFKTDPILVNGDEKFIEKNSTNFDPKLKENYQLSADSPLINKGTDGSNIGLIQK
;
A
#
# COMPACT_ATOMS: atom_id res chain seq x y z
N MET A 1 0.19 69.22 85.45
CA MET A 1 -1.18 69.40 84.92
C MET A 1 -1.15 69.17 83.41
N LYS A 2 -2.04 68.27 82.93
CA LYS A 2 -2.36 67.94 81.52
C LYS A 2 -1.22 67.31 80.69
N ASN A 3 -1.14 65.97 80.63
CA ASN A 3 -1.76 65.06 79.64
C ASN A 3 -1.49 65.44 78.18
N ILE A 4 -0.83 64.54 77.43
CA ILE A 4 -1.41 63.84 76.27
C ILE A 4 -0.44 62.72 75.80
N LYS A 5 -1.01 61.52 75.60
CA LYS A 5 -0.40 60.32 75.01
C LYS A 5 -0.13 60.53 73.53
N ILE A 6 0.99 60.01 73.00
CA ILE A 6 1.11 59.64 71.59
C ILE A 6 1.64 58.21 71.49
N ILE A 7 0.86 57.40 70.77
CA ILE A 7 1.02 55.99 70.46
C ILE A 7 2.05 55.87 69.32
N SER A 8 3.10 55.07 69.50
CA SER A 8 4.01 54.69 68.40
C SER A 8 3.45 53.47 67.67
N LEU A 9 2.90 53.71 66.47
CA LEU A 9 2.50 52.69 65.51
C LEU A 9 3.71 52.37 64.62
N VAL A 10 4.25 51.15 64.73
CA VAL A 10 5.29 50.62 63.83
C VAL A 10 4.60 50.13 62.56
N VAL A 11 4.75 50.86 61.45
CA VAL A 11 4.29 50.44 60.12
C VAL A 11 5.44 49.70 59.42
N LEU A 12 5.27 48.39 59.25
CA LEU A 12 6.09 47.55 58.38
C LEU A 12 5.75 47.84 56.90
N LEU A 13 6.66 48.50 56.19
CA LEU A 13 6.62 48.63 54.73
C LEU A 13 7.14 47.35 54.07
N PHE A 14 6.23 46.42 53.77
CA PHE A 14 6.48 45.34 52.80
C PHE A 14 6.26 45.91 51.38
N SER A 15 7.34 46.26 50.68
CA SER A 15 7.31 46.58 49.26
C SER A 15 7.12 45.28 48.45
N LYS A 16 5.86 44.88 48.20
CA LYS A 16 5.54 43.93 47.13
C LYS A 16 5.79 44.62 45.79
N SER A 17 6.92 44.32 45.17
CA SER A 17 7.13 44.54 43.73
C SER A 17 6.15 43.65 42.97
N LEU A 18 4.97 44.18 42.70
CA LEU A 18 4.01 43.60 41.76
C LEU A 18 4.60 43.73 40.35
N SER A 19 5.26 42.70 39.87
CA SER A 19 5.59 42.55 38.45
C SER A 19 4.28 42.38 37.69
N TYR A 20 3.66 43.47 37.28
CA TYR A 20 2.59 43.43 36.28
C TYR A 20 3.20 42.90 34.99
N SER A 21 2.99 41.61 34.70
CA SER A 21 3.15 41.09 33.35
C SER A 21 2.16 41.83 32.46
N ILE A 22 2.64 42.83 31.74
CA ILE A 22 1.88 43.52 30.70
C ILE A 22 1.59 42.45 29.63
N VAL A 23 0.37 41.89 29.66
CA VAL A 23 -0.15 41.07 28.57
C VAL A 23 -0.29 41.99 27.36
N ARG A 24 0.68 41.95 26.44
CA ARG A 24 0.54 42.64 25.16
C ARG A 24 -0.64 42.00 24.41
N PRO A 25 -1.57 42.80 23.87
CA PRO A 25 -2.68 42.25 23.10
C PRO A 25 -2.14 41.48 21.88
N GLU A 26 -2.69 40.31 21.66
CA GLU A 26 -2.35 39.42 20.54
C GLU A 26 -2.68 40.12 19.21
N VAL A 27 -1.68 40.32 18.36
CA VAL A 27 -1.87 40.97 17.04
C VAL A 27 -2.33 39.90 16.05
N ARG A 28 -3.63 39.87 15.76
CA ARG A 28 -4.26 38.95 14.80
C ARG A 28 -4.63 39.70 13.53
N VAL A 29 -4.09 39.28 12.39
CA VAL A 29 -4.36 39.85 11.06
C VAL A 29 -5.16 38.83 10.26
N LEU A 30 -6.44 39.11 10.05
CA LEU A 30 -7.29 38.32 9.14
C LEU A 30 -6.96 38.68 7.69
N VAL A 31 -6.75 37.67 6.85
CA VAL A 31 -6.44 37.83 5.42
C VAL A 31 -7.40 37.00 4.58
N HIS A 32 -7.81 37.54 3.44
CA HIS A 32 -8.85 36.96 2.58
C HIS A 32 -8.32 36.39 1.26
N ASN A 33 -7.07 36.69 0.91
CA ASN A 33 -6.44 36.24 -0.33
C ASN A 33 -4.90 36.22 -0.22
N VAL A 34 -4.23 35.64 -1.22
CA VAL A 34 -2.78 35.47 -1.25
C VAL A 34 -2.03 36.81 -1.18
N LYS A 35 -2.59 37.88 -1.76
CA LYS A 35 -1.99 39.21 -1.72
C LYS A 35 -1.95 39.77 -0.29
N GLU A 36 -3.07 39.68 0.44
CA GLU A 36 -3.15 40.09 1.84
C GLU A 36 -2.28 39.21 2.73
N PHE A 37 -2.26 37.90 2.48
CA PHE A 37 -1.33 36.97 3.16
C PHE A 37 0.13 37.42 3.00
N ASN A 38 0.58 37.71 1.78
CA ASN A 38 1.96 38.14 1.53
C ASN A 38 2.31 39.45 2.24
N ILE A 39 1.37 40.40 2.32
CA ILE A 39 1.54 41.65 3.07
C ILE A 39 1.65 41.36 4.57
N ALA A 40 0.78 40.51 5.10
CA ALA A 40 0.79 40.13 6.52
C ALA A 40 2.08 39.41 6.91
N VAL A 41 2.59 38.51 6.06
CA VAL A 41 3.89 37.82 6.25
C VAL A 41 5.03 38.83 6.30
N ALA A 42 5.10 39.78 5.36
CA ALA A 42 6.15 40.79 5.32
C ALA A 42 6.16 41.73 6.54
N GLN A 43 5.02 41.88 7.22
CA GLN A 43 4.85 42.73 8.41
C GLN A 43 4.86 41.95 9.73
N ALA A 44 4.96 40.62 9.67
CA ALA A 44 4.85 39.77 10.83
C ALA A 44 6.04 39.96 11.79
N LYS A 45 5.75 39.97 13.09
CA LYS A 45 6.73 40.02 14.17
C LYS A 45 6.42 38.90 15.16
N ALA A 46 7.40 38.54 15.99
CA ALA A 46 7.23 37.56 17.06
C ALA A 46 5.93 37.78 17.85
N GLY A 47 5.11 36.75 17.97
CA GLY A 47 3.79 36.77 18.63
C GLY A 47 2.61 37.17 17.74
N HIS A 48 2.83 37.51 16.46
CA HIS A 48 1.74 37.82 15.53
C HIS A 48 1.03 36.54 15.04
N PHE A 49 -0.25 36.69 14.72
CA PHE A 49 -1.08 35.68 14.09
C PHE A 49 -1.54 36.18 12.72
N ILE A 50 -1.31 35.37 11.68
CA ILE A 50 -1.88 35.53 10.35
C ILE A 50 -3.02 34.51 10.26
N VAL A 51 -4.25 35.00 10.13
CA VAL A 51 -5.47 34.18 10.14
C VAL A 51 -6.01 34.13 8.73
N LEU A 52 -6.02 32.97 8.09
CA LEU A 52 -6.67 32.79 6.79
C LEU A 52 -8.18 32.73 6.98
N SER A 53 -8.92 33.58 6.28
CA SER A 53 -10.39 33.56 6.34
C SER A 53 -10.96 32.25 5.79
N ASN A 54 -12.09 31.85 6.34
CA ASN A 54 -12.88 30.71 5.88
C ASN A 54 -13.15 30.76 4.37
N GLY A 55 -13.12 29.60 3.71
CA GLY A 55 -13.38 29.46 2.28
C GLY A 55 -12.31 28.66 1.55
N ILE A 56 -12.41 28.68 0.22
CA ILE A 56 -11.52 27.96 -0.68
C ILE A 56 -10.42 28.89 -1.19
N TRP A 57 -9.18 28.57 -0.82
CA TRP A 57 -7.96 29.18 -1.32
C TRP A 57 -7.48 28.35 -2.51
N LYS A 58 -7.96 28.69 -3.71
CA LYS A 58 -7.64 27.96 -4.94
C LYS A 58 -6.33 28.47 -5.54
N ASN A 59 -5.47 27.54 -5.94
CA ASN A 59 -4.16 27.81 -6.55
C ASN A 59 -3.29 28.74 -5.68
N ALA A 60 -3.23 28.44 -4.39
CA ALA A 60 -2.56 29.26 -3.38
C ALA A 60 -1.18 28.67 -3.05
N GLU A 61 -0.13 29.30 -3.59
CA GLU A 61 1.25 29.00 -3.22
C GLU A 61 1.70 29.92 -2.09
N LEU A 62 1.66 29.43 -0.86
CA LEU A 62 1.93 30.23 0.34
C LEU A 62 3.39 30.10 0.77
N LEU A 63 4.09 31.23 0.89
CA LEU A 63 5.40 31.30 1.55
C LEU A 63 5.24 31.98 2.92
N PHE A 64 5.34 31.19 3.98
CA PHE A 64 5.35 31.66 5.35
C PHE A 64 6.80 31.81 5.84
N GLU A 65 7.37 33.01 5.64
CA GLU A 65 8.74 33.36 6.03
C GLU A 65 8.73 34.37 7.19
N GLY A 66 9.46 34.11 8.26
CA GLY A 66 9.49 35.02 9.43
C GLY A 66 10.42 34.57 10.56
N MET A 67 10.62 35.46 11.53
CA MET A 67 11.45 35.19 12.72
C MET A 67 10.64 35.44 13.99
N GLY A 68 10.11 34.36 14.57
CA GLY A 68 9.52 34.37 15.90
C GLY A 68 10.57 34.22 17.00
N THR A 69 10.10 33.99 18.22
CA THR A 69 10.95 33.53 19.33
C THR A 69 10.34 32.33 20.02
N SER A 70 11.11 31.61 20.83
CA SER A 70 10.64 30.44 21.58
C SER A 70 9.41 30.71 22.47
N THR A 71 9.26 31.94 22.95
CA THR A 71 8.13 32.37 23.78
C THR A 71 7.04 33.09 23.00
N ASN A 72 7.35 33.60 21.80
CA ASN A 72 6.42 34.36 20.96
C ASN A 72 6.60 33.93 19.49
N PRO A 73 6.13 32.72 19.11
CA PRO A 73 6.18 32.29 17.73
C PRO A 73 5.29 33.17 16.84
N ILE A 74 5.55 33.15 15.53
CA ILE A 74 4.60 33.70 14.55
C ILE A 74 3.70 32.56 14.11
N THR A 75 2.39 32.77 14.12
CA THR A 75 1.42 31.70 13.82
C THR A 75 0.64 32.00 12.55
N LEU A 76 0.60 31.04 11.62
CA LEU A 76 -0.33 30.97 10.50
C LEU A 76 -1.45 29.99 10.87
N THR A 77 -2.69 30.46 10.95
CA THR A 77 -3.84 29.62 11.35
C THR A 77 -5.05 29.81 10.46
N ALA A 78 -5.91 28.80 10.39
CA ALA A 78 -7.27 28.96 9.90
C ALA A 78 -8.12 29.84 10.85
N GLU A 79 -9.08 30.60 10.28
CA GLU A 79 -10.13 31.28 11.05
C GLU A 79 -10.98 30.27 11.83
N GLU A 80 -11.47 29.24 11.15
CA GLU A 80 -12.11 28.08 11.75
C GLU A 80 -11.54 26.79 11.16
N LYS A 81 -11.06 25.88 12.03
CA LYS A 81 -10.46 24.60 11.62
C LYS A 81 -11.46 23.78 10.81
N GLY A 82 -11.01 23.27 9.67
CA GLY A 82 -11.85 22.54 8.72
C GLY A 82 -12.58 23.40 7.68
N LYS A 83 -12.59 24.74 7.83
CA LYS A 83 -13.25 25.66 6.88
C LYS A 83 -12.32 26.43 5.96
N VAL A 84 -11.00 26.38 6.17
CA VAL A 84 -9.98 26.91 5.25
C VAL A 84 -9.43 25.79 4.40
N ILE A 85 -9.76 25.79 3.11
CA ILE A 85 -9.42 24.72 2.17
C ILE A 85 -8.47 25.26 1.10
N LEU A 86 -7.23 24.77 1.09
CA LEU A 86 -6.29 24.95 -0.02
C LEU A 86 -6.58 23.88 -1.10
N SER A 87 -6.85 24.33 -2.32
CA SER A 87 -7.28 23.47 -3.44
C SER A 87 -6.61 23.84 -4.76
N GLY A 88 -6.79 23.04 -5.81
CA GLY A 88 -6.09 23.25 -7.08
C GLY A 88 -4.58 23.12 -6.92
N ALA A 89 -3.82 23.92 -7.68
CA ALA A 89 -2.37 23.96 -7.62
C ALA A 89 -1.86 24.78 -6.42
N SER A 90 -1.88 24.20 -5.22
CA SER A 90 -1.51 24.90 -3.97
C SER A 90 -0.33 24.24 -3.26
N ASN A 91 0.46 25.02 -2.52
CA ASN A 91 1.56 24.54 -1.68
C ASN A 91 1.79 25.47 -0.48
N LEU A 92 2.64 25.02 0.44
CA LEU A 92 3.11 25.79 1.59
C LEU A 92 4.62 25.63 1.76
N ARG A 93 5.33 26.74 1.86
CA ARG A 93 6.75 26.77 2.26
C ARG A 93 6.91 27.54 3.56
N ILE A 94 7.70 26.98 4.48
CA ILE A 94 8.00 27.56 5.79
C ILE A 94 9.49 27.89 5.81
N ALA A 95 9.87 29.10 6.22
CA ALA A 95 11.29 29.50 6.31
C ALA A 95 11.53 30.51 7.44
N GLY A 96 12.66 30.36 8.13
CA GLY A 96 13.01 31.16 9.31
C GLY A 96 12.87 30.36 10.60
N GLU A 97 12.52 31.02 11.70
CA GLU A 97 12.56 30.39 13.03
C GLU A 97 11.30 30.63 13.86
N TYR A 98 10.95 29.64 14.68
CA TYR A 98 9.82 29.71 15.63
C TYR A 98 8.50 30.10 14.95
N LEU A 99 8.17 29.37 13.89
CA LEU A 99 6.92 29.52 13.15
C LEU A 99 5.96 28.37 13.47
N VAL A 100 4.67 28.67 13.57
CA VAL A 100 3.62 27.66 13.78
C VAL A 100 2.63 27.74 12.64
N VAL A 101 2.30 26.60 12.03
CA VAL A 101 1.21 26.47 11.06
C VAL A 101 0.15 25.54 11.66
N GLU A 102 -1.08 26.02 11.71
CA GLU A 102 -2.18 25.33 12.39
C GLU A 102 -3.49 25.31 11.59
N GLY A 103 -4.15 24.15 11.52
CA GLY A 103 -5.57 24.08 11.17
C GLY A 103 -5.92 24.15 9.68
N LEU A 104 -4.95 24.02 8.78
CA LEU A 104 -5.17 24.12 7.33
C LEU A 104 -5.61 22.78 6.72
N VAL A 105 -6.45 22.82 5.68
CA VAL A 105 -6.88 21.62 4.93
C VAL A 105 -6.45 21.70 3.48
N PHE A 106 -5.67 20.73 3.00
CA PHE A 106 -5.31 20.54 1.60
C PHE A 106 -6.15 19.41 1.00
N LYS A 107 -7.03 19.74 0.05
CA LYS A 107 -7.86 18.75 -0.69
C LYS A 107 -8.30 19.29 -2.05
N ASN A 108 -8.77 18.41 -2.93
CA ASN A 108 -9.23 18.78 -4.28
C ASN A 108 -8.16 19.52 -5.10
N GLY A 109 -6.94 19.00 -5.11
CA GLY A 109 -5.80 19.62 -5.79
C GLY A 109 -4.55 18.76 -5.72
N PHE A 110 -3.43 19.37 -6.11
CA PHE A 110 -2.10 18.78 -6.11
C PHE A 110 -1.07 19.90 -5.97
N THR A 111 0.17 19.58 -5.59
CA THR A 111 1.22 20.60 -5.52
C THR A 111 1.77 20.91 -6.92
N PRO A 112 1.94 22.18 -7.31
CA PRO A 112 2.63 22.54 -8.56
C PRO A 112 4.16 22.45 -8.45
N THR A 113 4.68 22.11 -7.27
CA THR A 113 6.11 21.99 -6.97
C THR A 113 6.47 20.55 -6.57
N THR A 114 7.75 20.28 -6.32
CA THR A 114 8.21 18.96 -5.87
C THR A 114 7.65 18.55 -4.50
N GLU A 115 7.20 19.52 -3.70
CA GLU A 115 6.72 19.32 -2.33
C GLU A 115 5.40 20.07 -2.10
N LEU A 116 4.44 19.48 -1.37
CA LEU A 116 3.22 20.17 -0.93
C LEU A 116 3.50 21.10 0.26
N ILE A 117 4.16 20.58 1.29
CA ILE A 117 4.64 21.35 2.45
C ILE A 117 6.16 21.20 2.54
N SER A 118 6.89 22.31 2.47
CA SER A 118 8.36 22.32 2.52
C SER A 118 8.85 23.18 3.70
N PHE A 119 9.70 22.63 4.57
CA PHE A 119 10.36 23.35 5.67
C PHE A 119 11.61 24.11 5.18
N ARG A 120 11.50 24.69 3.99
CA ARG A 120 12.46 25.63 3.41
C ARG A 120 11.75 26.49 2.37
N LYS A 121 12.30 27.66 2.12
CA LYS A 121 11.97 28.46 0.93
C LYS A 121 12.74 27.98 -0.29
N ASP A 122 14.02 27.70 -0.10
CA ASP A 122 15.01 27.29 -1.09
C ASP A 122 16.18 26.57 -0.39
N SER A 123 17.25 26.21 -1.13
CA SER A 123 18.40 25.47 -0.58
C SER A 123 19.22 26.23 0.48
N LYS A 124 19.00 27.54 0.66
CA LYS A 124 19.74 28.39 1.62
C LYS A 124 18.90 28.83 2.79
N LYS A 125 17.58 28.94 2.62
CA LYS A 125 16.64 29.46 3.61
C LYS A 125 15.75 28.34 4.15
N LEU A 126 16.17 27.76 5.27
CA LEU A 126 15.51 26.64 5.95
C LEU A 126 14.54 27.12 7.04
N ALA A 127 13.75 26.20 7.59
CA ALA A 127 12.96 26.40 8.80
C ALA A 127 13.60 25.70 10.00
N ASN A 128 13.73 26.38 11.14
CA ASN A 128 14.21 25.80 12.40
C ASN A 128 13.25 26.12 13.55
N HIS A 129 13.10 25.20 14.50
CA HIS A 129 12.19 25.39 15.64
C HIS A 129 10.72 25.68 15.23
N CYS A 130 10.31 25.22 14.05
CA CYS A 130 8.97 25.44 13.51
C CYS A 130 8.06 24.24 13.77
N ARG A 131 6.74 24.49 13.79
CA ARG A 131 5.73 23.48 14.08
C ARG A 131 4.65 23.45 13.01
N LEU A 132 4.34 22.26 12.49
CA LEU A 132 3.15 22.00 11.67
C LEU A 132 2.19 21.14 12.48
N THR A 133 1.02 21.69 12.82
CA THR A 133 0.09 20.98 13.70
C THR A 133 -1.36 21.08 13.26
N GLN A 134 -2.13 20.02 13.49
CA GLN A 134 -3.55 19.98 13.18
C GLN A 134 -3.86 20.40 11.73
N CYS A 135 -3.01 20.05 10.78
CA CYS A 135 -3.29 20.22 9.36
C CYS A 135 -3.83 18.90 8.78
N VAL A 136 -4.61 19.01 7.72
CA VAL A 136 -5.20 17.88 7.00
C VAL A 136 -4.68 17.89 5.57
N ILE A 137 -4.19 16.75 5.09
CA ILE A 137 -3.96 16.46 3.68
C ILE A 137 -4.86 15.28 3.31
N ASP A 138 -5.86 15.53 2.46
CA ASP A 138 -6.88 14.56 2.05
C ASP A 138 -6.89 14.45 0.52
N HIS A 139 -6.30 13.38 -0.01
CA HIS A 139 -6.22 13.05 -1.44
C HIS A 139 -5.67 14.19 -2.32
N PHE A 140 -4.60 14.86 -1.89
CA PHE A 140 -3.94 15.95 -2.63
C PHE A 140 -2.85 15.45 -3.59
N SER A 141 -3.17 14.42 -4.37
CA SER A 141 -2.22 13.69 -5.22
C SER A 141 -2.12 14.31 -6.61
N ASN A 142 -0.92 14.31 -7.20
CA ASN A 142 -0.73 14.61 -8.62
C ASN A 142 -1.62 13.69 -9.49
N PRO A 143 -2.32 14.20 -10.52
CA PRO A 143 -3.16 13.38 -11.41
C PRO A 143 -2.37 12.36 -12.25
N GLU A 144 -1.05 12.56 -12.41
CA GLU A 144 -0.15 11.61 -13.06
C GLU A 144 0.45 10.65 -12.02
N ARG A 145 0.11 9.36 -12.12
CA ARG A 145 0.43 8.33 -11.11
C ARG A 145 1.91 8.22 -10.79
N PHE A 146 2.76 8.35 -11.80
CA PHE A 146 4.21 8.24 -11.63
C PHE A 146 4.93 9.60 -11.74
N GLU A 147 4.21 10.71 -11.70
CA GLU A 147 4.82 12.01 -11.43
C GLU A 147 5.12 12.11 -9.94
N SER A 148 6.40 12.29 -9.62
CA SER A 148 6.87 12.23 -8.23
C SER A 148 6.68 13.57 -7.51
N ASP A 149 6.05 13.51 -6.34
CA ASP A 149 6.07 14.60 -5.37
C ASP A 149 6.17 14.09 -3.93
N TYR A 150 6.42 15.01 -3.01
CA TYR A 150 6.45 14.77 -1.57
C TYR A 150 5.29 15.55 -0.94
N TRP A 151 4.56 14.98 0.00
CA TRP A 151 3.57 15.78 0.72
C TRP A 151 4.21 16.66 1.79
N ILE A 152 5.17 16.14 2.55
CA ILE A 152 5.86 16.92 3.58
C ILE A 152 7.36 16.65 3.49
N SER A 153 8.15 17.68 3.19
CA SER A 153 9.61 17.62 3.22
C SER A 153 10.17 18.51 4.33
N ILE A 154 10.89 17.87 5.25
CA ILE A 154 11.41 18.48 6.46
C ILE A 154 12.92 18.71 6.29
N TYR A 155 13.34 19.96 6.51
CA TYR A 155 14.72 20.43 6.47
C TYR A 155 15.01 21.20 7.78
N GLY A 156 16.25 21.65 7.98
CA GLY A 156 16.65 22.42 9.17
C GLY A 156 16.68 21.56 10.44
N LYS A 157 16.49 22.18 11.61
CA LYS A 157 16.60 21.52 12.92
C LYS A 157 15.44 21.89 13.86
N ASN A 158 15.17 20.99 14.79
CA ASN A 158 14.24 21.15 15.92
C ASN A 158 12.80 21.46 15.50
N ASN A 159 12.42 21.11 14.27
CA ASN A 159 11.02 21.18 13.82
C ASN A 159 10.15 20.07 14.41
N ARG A 160 8.87 20.37 14.61
CA ARG A 160 7.86 19.43 15.11
C ARG A 160 6.68 19.31 14.13
N ILE A 161 6.28 18.08 13.84
CA ILE A 161 5.15 17.77 12.97
C ILE A 161 4.20 16.91 13.79
N ASP A 162 3.08 17.47 14.25
CA ASP A 162 2.24 16.79 15.22
C ASP A 162 0.73 16.98 15.08
N HIS A 163 -0.06 15.97 15.46
CA HIS A 163 -1.53 16.01 15.39
C HIS A 163 -2.09 16.26 13.98
N ASN A 164 -1.35 15.94 12.92
CA ASN A 164 -1.81 16.10 11.54
C ASN A 164 -2.60 14.87 11.08
N HIS A 165 -3.47 15.06 10.08
CA HIS A 165 -4.21 14.01 9.39
C HIS A 165 -3.73 13.94 7.95
N ILE A 166 -3.16 12.83 7.53
CA ILE A 166 -2.48 12.70 6.24
C ILE A 166 -2.94 11.40 5.58
N GLU A 167 -3.76 11.46 4.53
CA GLU A 167 -4.32 10.26 3.90
C GLU A 167 -4.55 10.39 2.39
N GLY A 168 -4.45 9.27 1.67
CA GLY A 168 -4.86 9.18 0.27
C GLY A 168 -3.81 9.64 -0.75
N LYS A 169 -2.50 9.49 -0.45
CA LYS A 169 -1.45 9.75 -1.46
C LYS A 169 -1.45 8.62 -2.48
N GLN A 170 -1.63 8.95 -3.75
CA GLN A 170 -1.94 7.99 -4.81
C GLN A 170 -0.95 8.02 -5.99
N ASN A 171 -0.03 8.99 -5.99
CA ASN A 171 1.06 9.10 -6.95
C ASN A 171 2.42 8.74 -6.31
N LEU A 172 3.42 8.55 -7.17
CA LEU A 172 4.81 8.27 -6.81
C LEU A 172 5.39 9.31 -5.84
N GLY A 173 6.26 8.84 -4.96
CA GLY A 173 7.02 9.66 -4.01
C GLY A 173 6.51 9.49 -2.59
N VAL A 174 7.45 9.51 -1.65
CA VAL A 174 7.20 9.33 -0.21
C VAL A 174 6.24 10.39 0.32
N THR A 175 5.34 10.00 1.24
CA THR A 175 4.40 10.93 1.86
C THR A 175 5.12 11.99 2.69
N MET A 176 6.02 11.58 3.58
CA MET A 176 6.80 12.48 4.43
C MET A 176 8.29 12.12 4.41
N ALA A 177 9.16 13.09 4.14
CA ALA A 177 10.61 12.91 4.12
C ALA A 177 11.35 13.89 5.03
N VAL A 178 12.31 13.39 5.81
CA VAL A 178 13.37 14.21 6.42
C VAL A 178 14.57 14.22 5.50
N ARG A 179 15.03 15.41 5.11
CA ARG A 179 16.08 15.62 4.11
C ARG A 179 17.37 16.07 4.80
N LEU A 180 18.48 15.43 4.45
CA LEU A 180 19.78 15.58 5.14
C LEU A 180 20.87 16.14 4.21
N GLU A 181 20.45 16.84 3.16
CA GLU A 181 21.32 17.29 2.05
C GLU A 181 22.44 18.23 2.50
N THR A 182 22.24 18.92 3.62
CA THR A 182 23.20 19.89 4.17
C THR A 182 23.37 19.66 5.68
N GLU A 183 24.50 20.11 6.24
CA GLU A 183 24.80 20.00 7.69
C GLU A 183 23.76 20.74 8.55
N GLU A 184 23.15 21.79 8.01
CA GLU A 184 22.08 22.54 8.65
C GLU A 184 20.78 21.72 8.79
N SER A 185 20.62 20.63 8.04
CA SER A 185 19.48 19.70 8.18
C SER A 185 19.85 18.35 8.83
N GLN A 186 21.14 18.15 9.15
CA GLN A 186 21.63 16.98 9.88
C GLN A 186 21.63 17.23 11.39
N GLU A 187 21.69 16.17 12.18
CA GLU A 187 21.55 16.21 13.65
C GLU A 187 20.36 17.07 14.07
N ASN A 188 19.25 16.89 13.35
CA ASN A 188 18.12 17.81 13.37
C ASN A 188 17.30 17.74 14.64
N ASN A 189 17.23 16.60 15.33
CA ASN A 189 16.34 16.41 16.48
C ASN A 189 14.87 16.77 16.15
N HIS A 190 14.43 16.49 14.92
CA HIS A 190 13.02 16.64 14.56
C HIS A 190 12.13 15.70 15.39
N GLN A 191 10.91 16.15 15.66
CA GLN A 191 9.90 15.35 16.32
C GLN A 191 8.67 15.20 15.42
N ILE A 192 8.26 13.95 15.17
CA ILE A 192 7.08 13.60 14.36
C ILE A 192 6.16 12.79 15.27
N ASP A 193 5.09 13.39 15.78
CA ASP A 193 4.30 12.78 16.85
C ASP A 193 2.78 12.96 16.77
N HIS A 194 2.01 11.99 17.25
CA HIS A 194 0.53 12.06 17.29
C HIS A 194 -0.14 12.28 15.92
N ASN A 195 0.53 11.98 14.81
CA ASN A 195 -0.07 12.10 13.48
C ASN A 195 -0.90 10.86 13.15
N TYR A 196 -2.01 11.08 12.43
CA TYR A 196 -2.74 10.02 11.75
C TYR A 196 -2.25 9.94 10.30
N PHE A 197 -1.49 8.89 9.99
CA PHE A 197 -1.17 8.48 8.63
C PHE A 197 -2.25 7.50 8.19
N GLY A 198 -3.26 8.03 7.49
CA GLY A 198 -4.37 7.24 6.98
C GLY A 198 -4.00 6.38 5.76
N PRO A 199 -5.00 5.70 5.18
CA PRO A 199 -4.79 4.77 4.08
C PRO A 199 -3.97 5.36 2.93
N ARG A 200 -2.96 4.62 2.50
CA ARG A 200 -2.18 4.86 1.29
C ARG A 200 -2.30 3.61 0.42
N PRO A 201 -2.99 3.65 -0.74
CA PRO A 201 -3.16 2.47 -1.57
C PRO A 201 -1.85 2.02 -2.19
N ASN A 202 -1.81 0.75 -2.59
CA ASN A 202 -0.68 0.16 -3.30
C ASN A 202 -0.36 0.96 -4.57
N LEU A 203 0.89 1.40 -4.69
CA LEU A 203 1.36 2.17 -5.83
C LEU A 203 1.52 1.28 -7.08
N GLY A 204 1.84 -0.01 -6.88
CA GLY A 204 2.26 -0.92 -7.95
C GLY A 204 3.71 -0.73 -8.38
N SER A 205 4.55 -0.12 -7.53
CA SER A 205 5.96 0.20 -7.78
C SER A 205 6.68 0.57 -6.48
N ASN A 206 8.01 0.72 -6.55
CA ASN A 206 8.84 1.37 -5.54
C ASN A 206 8.58 2.90 -5.45
N GLY A 207 8.86 3.51 -4.31
CA GLY A 207 8.67 4.94 -4.03
C GLY A 207 7.32 5.26 -3.38
N GLY A 208 6.70 4.26 -2.76
CA GLY A 208 5.43 4.30 -2.06
C GLY A 208 5.55 4.58 -0.55
N GLU A 209 6.73 4.96 -0.03
CA GLU A 209 6.97 4.97 1.42
C GLU A 209 6.09 5.99 2.15
N THR A 210 5.55 5.68 3.34
CA THR A 210 4.83 6.70 4.14
C THR A 210 5.82 7.67 4.79
N ILE A 211 6.89 7.16 5.41
CA ILE A 211 7.95 8.02 5.99
C ILE A 211 9.32 7.58 5.48
N ARG A 212 10.17 8.55 5.13
CA ARG A 212 11.59 8.32 4.88
C ARG A 212 12.47 9.31 5.65
N ILE A 213 13.46 8.81 6.38
CA ILE A 213 14.40 9.67 7.12
C ILE A 213 15.80 9.55 6.53
N GLY A 214 16.15 10.50 5.66
CA GLY A 214 17.41 10.50 4.91
C GLY A 214 17.34 9.81 3.55
N THR A 215 18.50 9.56 2.98
CA THR A 215 18.70 8.84 1.70
C THR A 215 19.97 8.01 1.78
N SER A 216 20.21 7.11 0.82
CA SER A 216 21.45 6.32 0.79
C SER A 216 22.72 7.18 0.83
N HIS A 217 22.76 8.31 0.10
CA HIS A 217 23.91 9.20 0.03
C HIS A 217 24.27 9.83 1.39
N TYR A 218 23.28 10.17 2.20
CA TYR A 218 23.48 10.79 3.52
C TYR A 218 23.26 9.80 4.68
N SER A 219 23.22 8.50 4.39
CA SER A 219 22.77 7.50 5.38
C SER A 219 23.69 7.29 6.57
N LEU A 220 24.96 7.67 6.43
CA LEU A 220 25.95 7.56 7.52
C LEU A 220 25.94 8.79 8.45
N THR A 221 25.16 9.81 8.14
CA THR A 221 25.03 11.00 9.00
C THR A 221 23.98 10.78 10.07
N ASN A 222 24.19 11.41 11.23
CA ASN A 222 23.21 11.41 12.30
C ASN A 222 22.04 12.32 11.92
N SER A 223 20.81 11.81 12.03
CA SER A 223 19.60 12.63 11.92
C SER A 223 19.03 12.95 13.30
N ARG A 224 19.00 11.96 14.22
CA ARG A 224 18.41 12.08 15.57
C ARG A 224 16.92 12.43 15.56
N THR A 225 16.22 12.11 14.48
CA THR A 225 14.78 12.32 14.39
C THR A 225 14.06 11.32 15.31
N VAL A 226 13.03 11.81 15.99
CA VAL A 226 12.13 11.01 16.83
C VAL A 226 10.77 10.92 16.15
N VAL A 227 10.31 9.69 15.89
CA VAL A 227 8.99 9.37 15.37
C VAL A 227 8.24 8.59 16.44
N GLU A 228 7.25 9.22 17.08
CA GLU A 228 6.59 8.62 18.23
C GLU A 228 5.09 8.86 18.30
N PHE A 229 4.34 7.92 18.88
CA PHE A 229 2.89 8.07 19.07
C PHE A 229 2.09 8.35 17.76
N ASN A 230 2.57 7.90 16.60
CA ASN A 230 1.82 8.01 15.34
C ASN A 230 0.99 6.75 15.07
N TYR A 231 -0.17 6.93 14.43
CA TYR A 231 -1.02 5.84 13.98
C TYR A 231 -0.94 5.71 12.46
N PHE A 232 -0.43 4.57 11.98
CA PHE A 232 -0.39 4.19 10.57
C PHE A 232 -1.55 3.23 10.30
N ASP A 233 -2.51 3.65 9.46
CA ASP A 233 -3.70 2.89 9.08
C ASP A 233 -3.57 2.50 7.60
N ARG A 234 -3.33 1.21 7.30
CA ARG A 234 -3.24 0.68 5.92
C ARG A 234 -2.38 1.53 4.99
N CYS A 235 -1.16 1.77 5.45
CA CYS A 235 -0.12 2.44 4.69
C CYS A 235 0.52 1.45 3.71
N ASP A 236 -0.18 1.12 2.64
CA ASP A 236 0.09 -0.01 1.74
C ASP A 236 0.82 0.40 0.46
N GLY A 237 1.41 1.59 0.44
CA GLY A 237 2.03 2.17 -0.77
C GLY A 237 3.13 1.31 -1.38
N GLU A 238 3.94 0.65 -0.55
CA GLU A 238 4.96 -0.33 -0.93
C GLU A 238 5.43 -1.16 0.29
N GLY A 239 6.47 -1.98 0.11
CA GLY A 239 7.05 -2.80 1.18
C GLY A 239 7.71 -2.03 2.33
N GLU A 240 8.10 -0.76 2.15
CA GLU A 240 8.65 0.09 3.21
C GLU A 240 7.62 1.13 3.69
N ILE A 241 6.87 0.84 4.76
CA ILE A 241 5.99 1.84 5.41
C ILE A 241 6.85 2.99 5.93
N VAL A 242 7.91 2.62 6.65
CA VAL A 242 8.94 3.50 7.16
C VAL A 242 10.28 3.05 6.59
N SER A 243 10.99 3.95 5.95
CA SER A 243 12.33 3.74 5.43
C SER A 243 13.34 4.62 6.16
N ASN A 244 13.99 4.06 7.18
CA ASN A 244 15.08 4.73 7.89
C ASN A 244 16.34 4.68 7.03
N LYS A 245 16.83 5.84 6.57
CA LYS A 245 18.04 5.96 5.75
C LYS A 245 19.01 6.99 6.35
N SER A 246 19.23 6.92 7.66
CA SER A 246 20.15 7.77 8.43
C SER A 246 20.41 7.20 9.84
N CYS A 247 21.40 7.75 10.54
CA CYS A 247 21.83 7.25 11.86
C CYS A 247 21.06 7.89 13.03
N ARG A 248 21.02 7.16 14.16
CA ARG A 248 20.58 7.63 15.49
C ARG A 248 19.12 8.08 15.60
N ASN A 249 18.23 7.60 14.74
CA ASN A 249 16.81 7.91 14.86
C ASN A 249 16.13 7.06 15.95
N THR A 250 14.95 7.48 16.38
CA THR A 250 14.11 6.75 17.31
C THR A 250 12.70 6.59 16.74
N TYR A 251 12.19 5.35 16.76
CA TYR A 251 10.82 5.01 16.43
C TYR A 251 10.18 4.35 17.65
N ARG A 252 9.27 5.03 18.34
CA ARG A 252 8.68 4.47 19.57
C ARG A 252 7.20 4.71 19.75
N PHE A 253 6.51 3.75 20.35
CA PHE A 253 5.08 3.86 20.69
C PHE A 253 4.16 4.21 19.50
N ASN A 254 4.58 3.87 18.28
CA ASN A 254 3.73 3.98 17.09
C ASN A 254 2.86 2.72 16.95
N THR A 255 1.72 2.86 16.28
CA THR A 255 0.85 1.73 15.94
C THR A 255 0.74 1.58 14.43
N PHE A 256 1.02 0.38 13.92
CA PHE A 256 0.86 -0.02 12.54
C PHE A 256 -0.33 -0.97 12.44
N PHE A 257 -1.44 -0.47 11.90
CA PHE A 257 -2.68 -1.21 11.75
C PHE A 257 -2.85 -1.62 10.29
N GLU A 258 -2.75 -2.93 10.04
CA GLU A 258 -2.98 -3.57 8.74
C GLU A 258 -2.18 -2.96 7.59
N CYS A 259 -0.94 -2.54 7.85
CA CYS A 259 -0.06 -1.98 6.84
C CYS A 259 0.74 -3.08 6.11
N ALA A 260 0.55 -3.23 4.79
CA ALA A 260 1.17 -4.23 3.93
C ALA A 260 2.65 -3.94 3.58
N GLY A 261 3.45 -3.68 4.62
CA GLY A 261 4.89 -3.39 4.52
C GLY A 261 5.58 -3.51 5.87
N SER A 262 6.73 -2.86 6.04
CA SER A 262 7.54 -2.96 7.26
C SER A 262 8.16 -1.63 7.69
N LEU A 263 8.50 -1.54 8.99
CA LEU A 263 9.48 -0.59 9.49
C LEU A 263 10.88 -1.11 9.11
N THR A 264 11.48 -0.50 8.09
CA THR A 264 12.78 -0.92 7.57
C THR A 264 13.90 0.00 8.05
N LEU A 265 14.90 -0.58 8.73
CA LEU A 265 16.17 0.04 9.06
C LEU A 265 17.10 0.03 7.83
N ARG A 266 16.66 0.68 6.74
CA ARG A 266 17.14 0.45 5.37
C ARG A 266 18.61 0.83 5.18
N HIS A 267 19.02 1.96 5.74
CA HIS A 267 20.41 2.40 5.85
C HIS A 267 20.63 3.16 7.16
N GLY A 268 21.89 3.38 7.53
CA GLY A 268 22.27 4.08 8.76
C GLY A 268 22.24 3.18 10.00
N SER A 269 22.97 3.59 11.04
CA SER A 269 23.24 2.78 12.23
C SER A 269 22.76 3.44 13.52
N GLY A 270 22.59 2.65 14.58
CA GLY A 270 22.26 3.19 15.90
C GLY A 270 20.81 3.63 16.07
N THR A 271 19.87 3.05 15.30
CA THR A 271 18.43 3.36 15.42
C THR A 271 17.82 2.60 16.61
N LEU A 272 16.96 3.29 17.37
CA LEU A 272 16.15 2.70 18.42
C LEU A 272 14.72 2.47 17.92
N VAL A 273 14.22 1.23 18.03
CA VAL A 273 12.84 0.84 17.74
C VAL A 273 12.24 0.27 19.02
N ASP A 274 11.43 1.07 19.74
CA ASP A 274 11.00 0.78 21.11
C ASP A 274 9.48 0.82 21.30
N GLY A 275 8.87 -0.29 21.75
CA GLY A 275 7.49 -0.26 22.22
C GLY A 275 6.43 0.02 21.14
N ASN A 276 6.73 -0.23 19.86
CA ASN A 276 5.74 -0.08 18.78
C ASN A 276 4.78 -1.28 18.75
N VAL A 277 3.57 -1.06 18.23
CA VAL A 277 2.52 -2.07 18.09
C VAL A 277 2.23 -2.33 16.60
N PHE A 278 2.29 -3.58 16.17
CA PHE A 278 1.97 -4.01 14.80
C PHE A 278 0.79 -4.98 14.83
N ILE A 279 -0.29 -4.63 14.14
CA ILE A 279 -1.57 -5.37 14.14
C ILE A 279 -1.85 -5.78 12.70
N GLY A 280 -1.70 -7.06 12.38
CA GLY A 280 -1.91 -7.55 11.02
C GLY A 280 -3.24 -8.22 10.74
N ASN A 281 -3.98 -8.66 11.78
CA ASN A 281 -5.26 -9.36 11.63
C ASN A 281 -5.22 -10.55 10.65
N ASN A 282 -4.05 -11.17 10.47
CA ASN A 282 -3.79 -12.24 9.52
C ASN A 282 -4.04 -11.84 8.04
N LYS A 283 -4.04 -10.54 7.73
CA LYS A 283 -4.09 -10.08 6.33
C LYS A 283 -2.77 -10.43 5.63
N PRO A 284 -2.77 -10.71 4.31
CA PRO A 284 -1.56 -10.98 3.54
C PRO A 284 -0.53 -9.84 3.60
N PHE A 285 0.75 -10.20 3.53
CA PHE A 285 1.88 -9.27 3.36
C PHE A 285 2.11 -8.23 4.47
N ILE A 286 1.35 -8.27 5.57
CA ILE A 286 1.62 -7.39 6.73
C ILE A 286 2.93 -7.82 7.38
N GLY A 287 3.92 -6.93 7.38
CA GLY A 287 5.22 -7.16 8.00
C GLY A 287 5.43 -6.41 9.30
N GLY A 288 6.60 -6.62 9.90
CA GLY A 288 7.00 -5.99 11.15
C GLY A 288 8.26 -5.15 10.97
N ILE A 289 9.37 -5.65 11.50
CA ILE A 289 10.62 -4.90 11.61
C ILE A 289 11.72 -5.58 10.79
N ARG A 290 12.36 -4.82 9.89
CA ARG A 290 13.50 -5.28 9.08
C ARG A 290 14.79 -4.59 9.51
N VAL A 291 15.73 -5.39 10.02
CA VAL A 291 17.00 -4.98 10.61
C VAL A 291 18.14 -5.18 9.60
N ILE A 292 18.85 -4.09 9.34
CA ILE A 292 20.02 -4.00 8.45
C ILE A 292 21.02 -3.06 9.14
N ASN A 293 22.30 -3.09 8.74
CA ASN A 293 23.35 -2.18 9.23
C ASN A 293 23.68 -2.35 10.73
N GLY A 294 24.51 -1.45 11.28
CA GLY A 294 25.10 -1.58 12.61
C GLY A 294 24.29 -0.98 13.76
N ASP A 295 24.57 -1.46 14.98
CA ASP A 295 24.18 -0.88 16.28
C ASP A 295 22.67 -0.65 16.46
N GLN A 296 21.83 -1.42 15.75
CA GLN A 296 20.38 -1.29 15.85
C GLN A 296 19.87 -1.85 17.19
N THR A 297 18.91 -1.17 17.80
CA THR A 297 18.24 -1.63 19.03
C THR A 297 16.75 -1.76 18.79
N VAL A 298 16.22 -2.99 18.88
CA VAL A 298 14.82 -3.33 18.66
C VAL A 298 14.25 -3.95 19.92
N ILE A 299 13.48 -3.18 20.68
CA ILE A 299 13.04 -3.58 22.02
C ILE A 299 11.56 -3.34 22.31
N ASN A 300 10.98 -4.17 23.16
CA ASN A 300 9.61 -4.02 23.69
C ASN A 300 8.49 -3.94 22.65
N ASN A 301 8.73 -4.27 21.38
CA ASN A 301 7.71 -4.17 20.33
C ASN A 301 6.71 -5.34 20.46
N TYR A 302 5.44 -5.07 20.17
CA TYR A 302 4.36 -6.05 20.18
C TYR A 302 3.83 -6.24 18.76
N CYS A 303 3.88 -7.46 18.25
CA CYS A 303 3.44 -7.84 16.91
C CYS A 303 2.37 -8.92 17.00
N VAL A 304 1.24 -8.74 16.33
CA VAL A 304 0.16 -9.73 16.29
C VAL A 304 -0.39 -9.96 14.88
N GLY A 305 -0.51 -11.23 14.49
CA GLY A 305 -1.19 -11.62 13.24
C GLY A 305 -0.49 -11.13 11.97
N LEU A 306 0.85 -11.07 11.95
CA LEU A 306 1.62 -10.62 10.80
C LEU A 306 1.96 -11.81 9.89
N THR A 307 1.62 -11.73 8.60
CA THR A 307 1.73 -12.87 7.65
C THR A 307 2.80 -12.66 6.57
N GLY A 308 3.40 -11.47 6.48
CA GLY A 308 4.42 -11.20 5.47
C GLY A 308 5.63 -12.13 5.60
N TYR A 309 6.28 -12.43 4.48
CA TYR A 309 7.42 -13.33 4.39
C TYR A 309 8.64 -12.63 3.78
N ARG A 310 9.79 -13.32 3.76
CA ARG A 310 11.05 -12.79 3.20
C ARG A 310 11.43 -11.44 3.83
N PHE A 311 11.40 -10.35 3.05
CA PHE A 311 11.73 -9.00 3.52
C PHE A 311 10.62 -8.35 4.33
N ARG A 312 9.45 -8.98 4.40
CA ARG A 312 8.27 -8.50 5.13
C ARG A 312 7.89 -9.45 6.27
N GLY A 313 8.82 -10.26 6.76
CA GLY A 313 8.64 -11.03 7.98
C GLY A 313 8.24 -10.15 9.18
N ALA A 314 7.67 -10.76 10.21
CA ALA A 314 7.39 -10.09 11.47
C ALA A 314 8.68 -9.55 12.13
N LEU A 315 9.77 -10.30 11.98
CA LEU A 315 11.13 -9.86 12.26
C LEU A 315 12.06 -10.39 11.17
N VAL A 316 12.82 -9.49 10.55
CA VAL A 316 13.78 -9.83 9.49
C VAL A 316 15.15 -9.31 9.87
N ILE A 317 16.15 -10.18 9.88
CA ILE A 317 17.56 -9.81 10.02
C ILE A 317 18.24 -10.17 8.70
N MET A 318 18.71 -9.16 7.97
CA MET A 318 19.25 -9.37 6.63
C MET A 318 20.74 -9.74 6.64
N ASN A 319 21.17 -10.47 5.61
CA ASN A 319 22.57 -10.46 5.19
C ASN A 319 22.92 -9.10 4.56
N GLY A 320 24.19 -8.70 4.70
CA GLY A 320 24.76 -7.54 4.04
C GLY A 320 25.65 -7.89 2.87
N VAL A 321 26.10 -6.87 2.14
CA VAL A 321 27.12 -6.97 1.10
C VAL A 321 28.49 -6.69 1.74
N PRO A 322 29.51 -7.55 1.57
CA PRO A 322 30.87 -7.24 2.02
C PRO A 322 31.39 -5.94 1.38
N ASN A 323 32.02 -5.05 2.17
CA ASN A 323 32.52 -3.75 1.70
C ASN A 323 31.46 -2.92 0.94
N SER A 324 30.20 -3.01 1.38
CA SER A 324 29.05 -2.42 0.71
C SER A 324 29.17 -0.92 0.48
N THR A 325 28.80 -0.48 -0.72
CA THR A 325 28.55 0.94 -1.02
C THR A 325 27.33 1.48 -0.23
N PRO A 326 27.18 2.82 -0.08
CA PRO A 326 26.10 3.40 0.73
C PRO A 326 24.67 3.09 0.26
N ASN A 327 24.47 2.78 -1.03
CA ASN A 327 23.16 2.44 -1.61
C ASN A 327 22.84 0.94 -1.56
N ARG A 328 23.78 0.10 -1.12
CA ARG A 328 23.56 -1.34 -0.91
C ARG A 328 23.25 -1.62 0.58
N TYR A 329 23.35 -2.88 1.00
CA TYR A 329 22.98 -3.33 2.34
C TYR A 329 24.24 -3.52 3.18
N HIS A 330 24.41 -2.77 4.27
CA HIS A 330 25.54 -3.02 5.19
C HIS A 330 25.24 -4.21 6.09
N GLN A 331 26.29 -4.95 6.45
CA GLN A 331 26.22 -6.09 7.36
C GLN A 331 25.53 -5.70 8.68
N VAL A 332 24.64 -6.57 9.15
CA VAL A 332 24.08 -6.43 10.50
C VAL A 332 25.20 -6.68 11.52
N LYS A 333 25.44 -5.69 12.38
CA LYS A 333 26.51 -5.75 13.38
C LYS A 333 26.04 -5.15 14.70
N ASN A 334 26.34 -5.80 15.82
CA ASN A 334 26.00 -5.31 17.15
C ASN A 334 24.48 -5.04 17.36
N ALA A 335 23.61 -5.78 16.67
CA ALA A 335 22.17 -5.58 16.82
C ALA A 335 21.69 -6.15 18.16
N VAL A 336 20.84 -5.41 18.87
CA VAL A 336 20.20 -5.82 20.12
C VAL A 336 18.71 -5.96 19.89
N ILE A 337 18.20 -7.19 19.91
CA ILE A 337 16.78 -7.51 19.69
C ILE A 337 16.24 -8.17 20.96
N LYS A 338 15.50 -7.43 21.77
CA LYS A 338 15.18 -7.85 23.13
C LYS A 338 13.76 -7.53 23.57
N ASN A 339 13.12 -8.39 24.38
CA ASN A 339 11.82 -8.11 25.01
C ASN A 339 10.67 -7.86 24.01
N ASN A 340 10.82 -8.27 22.76
CA ASN A 340 9.74 -8.18 21.76
C ASN A 340 8.77 -9.35 21.94
N THR A 341 7.50 -9.14 21.60
CA THR A 341 6.43 -10.15 21.68
C THR A 341 5.80 -10.34 20.32
N PHE A 342 5.83 -11.56 19.81
CA PHE A 342 5.23 -11.96 18.53
C PHE A 342 4.11 -12.97 18.80
N VAL A 343 2.88 -12.62 18.45
CA VAL A 343 1.67 -13.43 18.69
C VAL A 343 1.08 -13.81 17.33
N ASN A 344 1.04 -15.10 17.01
CA ASN A 344 0.53 -15.63 15.74
C ASN A 344 1.09 -14.89 14.51
N CYS A 345 2.40 -14.63 14.54
CA CYS A 345 3.12 -14.08 13.38
C CYS A 345 3.75 -15.23 12.60
N ASP A 346 3.72 -15.19 11.28
CA ASP A 346 4.06 -16.35 10.45
C ASP A 346 5.55 -16.56 10.21
N HIS A 347 6.35 -15.50 10.23
CA HIS A 347 7.71 -15.54 9.69
C HIS A 347 8.69 -14.69 10.51
N VAL A 348 9.73 -15.35 11.03
CA VAL A 348 10.96 -14.74 11.55
C VAL A 348 12.12 -15.19 10.69
N GLN A 349 12.80 -14.25 10.05
CA GLN A 349 13.72 -14.49 8.94
C GLN A 349 15.15 -14.10 9.34
N LEU A 350 16.06 -15.06 9.43
CA LEU A 350 17.44 -14.88 9.87
C LEU A 350 18.41 -15.02 8.69
N CYS A 351 19.27 -14.03 8.49
CA CYS A 351 20.17 -13.92 7.33
C CYS A 351 19.41 -13.76 5.99
N ALA A 352 18.23 -13.14 6.04
CA ALA A 352 17.34 -13.00 4.90
C ALA A 352 18.03 -12.29 3.72
N GLY A 353 17.75 -12.78 2.51
CA GLY A 353 18.36 -12.30 1.27
C GLY A 353 19.81 -12.77 1.06
N SER A 354 20.29 -13.78 1.79
CA SER A 354 21.61 -14.36 1.52
C SER A 354 21.71 -14.85 0.07
N ASP A 355 22.75 -14.39 -0.63
CA ASP A 355 23.10 -14.80 -1.98
C ASP A 355 24.60 -14.53 -2.22
N LYS A 356 25.06 -14.70 -3.48
CA LYS A 356 26.46 -14.46 -3.85
C LYS A 356 26.94 -13.04 -3.53
N GLU A 357 26.08 -12.03 -3.65
CA GLU A 357 26.39 -10.65 -3.36
C GLU A 357 26.21 -10.33 -1.86
N ARG A 358 25.06 -10.71 -1.30
CA ARG A 358 24.67 -10.53 0.10
C ARG A 358 25.22 -11.68 0.95
N SER A 359 26.56 -11.77 1.04
CA SER A 359 27.27 -12.86 1.72
C SER A 359 27.85 -12.49 3.09
N ALA A 360 27.60 -11.28 3.60
CA ALA A 360 28.03 -10.87 4.94
C ALA A 360 26.95 -11.15 5.99
N THR A 361 27.12 -12.23 6.76
CA THR A 361 26.18 -12.67 7.81
C THR A 361 26.18 -11.74 9.03
N PRO A 362 25.12 -11.73 9.86
CA PRO A 362 25.07 -10.93 11.08
C PRO A 362 26.19 -11.27 12.06
N ILE A 363 26.78 -10.27 12.71
CA ILE A 363 27.87 -10.45 13.70
C ILE A 363 27.61 -9.69 15.00
N ASN A 364 28.18 -10.21 16.10
CA ASN A 364 28.13 -9.62 17.45
C ASN A 364 26.72 -9.20 17.90
N SER A 365 25.69 -9.89 17.41
CA SER A 365 24.29 -9.51 17.62
C SER A 365 23.64 -10.42 18.65
N ASN A 366 22.58 -9.95 19.30
CA ASN A 366 21.92 -10.70 20.36
C ASN A 366 20.39 -10.64 20.25
N ILE A 367 19.76 -11.81 20.27
CA ILE A 367 18.31 -12.01 20.35
C ILE A 367 18.00 -12.62 21.71
N SER A 368 17.42 -11.84 22.62
CA SER A 368 17.17 -12.32 23.98
C SER A 368 15.84 -11.90 24.56
N ASP A 369 15.30 -12.69 25.50
CA ASP A 369 14.12 -12.31 26.28
C ASP A 369 12.87 -11.98 25.44
N ASN A 370 12.81 -12.46 24.19
CA ASN A 370 11.65 -12.29 23.30
C ASN A 370 10.63 -13.41 23.54
N ILE A 371 9.36 -13.15 23.24
CA ILE A 371 8.28 -14.14 23.28
C ILE A 371 7.80 -14.40 21.85
N PHE A 372 7.83 -15.66 21.43
CA PHE A 372 7.30 -16.13 20.17
C PHE A 372 6.15 -17.11 20.43
N PHE A 373 4.93 -16.60 20.41
CA PHE A 373 3.73 -17.41 20.55
C PHE A 373 3.11 -17.65 19.18
N HIS A 374 2.84 -18.91 18.86
CA HIS A 374 2.02 -19.27 17.71
C HIS A 374 1.13 -20.47 18.04
N GLN A 375 -0.16 -20.38 17.74
CA GLN A 375 -1.12 -21.44 18.07
C GLN A 375 -0.93 -22.72 17.27
N ASN A 376 -0.77 -22.61 15.94
CA ASN A 376 -0.79 -23.77 15.04
C ASN A 376 0.54 -24.07 14.30
N LYS A 377 1.35 -23.06 13.98
CA LYS A 377 2.54 -23.20 13.12
C LYS A 377 3.75 -23.66 13.91
N SER A 378 4.49 -24.64 13.39
CA SER A 378 5.74 -25.12 13.96
C SER A 378 6.96 -24.40 13.38
N GLU A 379 6.96 -24.14 12.07
CA GLU A 379 8.06 -23.51 11.32
C GLU A 379 7.88 -21.99 11.28
N LEU A 380 8.27 -21.34 12.38
CA LEU A 380 8.28 -19.88 12.51
C LEU A 380 9.59 -19.25 11.99
N PHE A 381 10.72 -19.90 12.28
CA PHE A 381 12.05 -19.39 11.95
C PHE A 381 12.52 -19.96 10.63
N THR A 382 13.11 -19.12 9.79
CA THR A 382 13.84 -19.55 8.59
C THR A 382 15.26 -19.00 8.67
N VAL A 383 16.24 -19.88 8.49
CA VAL A 383 17.67 -19.56 8.55
C VAL A 383 18.25 -19.74 7.15
N TYR A 384 18.75 -18.66 6.56
CA TYR A 384 19.27 -18.67 5.19
C TYR A 384 20.79 -18.83 5.11
N ASP A 385 21.52 -18.59 6.20
CA ASP A 385 22.98 -18.57 6.23
C ASP A 385 23.50 -18.82 7.66
N ASP A 386 24.82 -18.76 7.86
CA ASP A 386 25.42 -18.88 9.19
C ASP A 386 24.90 -17.81 10.17
N ILE A 387 24.44 -18.28 11.32
CA ILE A 387 23.88 -17.48 12.42
C ILE A 387 24.80 -17.48 13.65
N SER A 388 26.04 -17.99 13.55
CA SER A 388 26.99 -18.05 14.67
C SER A 388 27.30 -16.69 15.29
N GLY A 389 27.17 -15.61 14.53
CA GLY A 389 27.31 -14.23 14.99
C GLY A 389 26.10 -13.67 15.76
N ILE A 390 25.05 -14.48 15.98
CA ILE A 390 23.87 -14.11 16.76
C ILE A 390 23.81 -14.97 18.04
N SER A 391 23.91 -14.35 19.21
CA SER A 391 23.65 -15.02 20.48
C SER A 391 22.16 -15.06 20.79
N PHE A 392 21.70 -16.19 21.31
CA PHE A 392 20.31 -16.40 21.72
C PHE A 392 20.26 -16.70 23.22
N ALA A 393 19.42 -15.97 23.98
CA ALA A 393 19.32 -16.17 25.43
C ALA A 393 17.94 -15.81 25.98
N GLY A 394 17.33 -16.69 26.78
CA GLY A 394 16.10 -16.38 27.51
C GLY A 394 14.87 -16.12 26.63
N ASN A 395 14.88 -16.55 25.36
CA ASN A 395 13.71 -16.44 24.50
C ASN A 395 12.66 -17.49 24.88
N TYR A 396 11.38 -17.18 24.78
CA TYR A 396 10.28 -18.09 25.10
C TYR A 396 9.48 -18.43 23.86
N THR A 397 9.12 -19.71 23.68
CA THR A 397 8.34 -20.16 22.51
C THR A 397 7.19 -21.08 22.89
N SER A 398 6.11 -21.10 22.09
CA SER A 398 5.08 -22.14 22.23
C SER A 398 5.69 -23.53 22.01
N PRO A 399 5.20 -24.60 22.66
CA PRO A 399 5.86 -25.91 22.61
C PRO A 399 5.99 -26.53 21.20
N ASN A 400 5.04 -26.21 20.32
CA ASN A 400 4.98 -26.63 18.92
C ASN A 400 6.05 -25.98 18.01
N ILE A 401 6.64 -24.86 18.42
CA ILE A 401 7.60 -24.13 17.58
C ILE A 401 8.94 -24.86 17.54
N ASN A 402 9.47 -25.06 16.34
CA ASN A 402 10.79 -25.63 16.11
C ASN A 402 11.89 -24.59 16.42
N THR A 403 12.85 -24.98 17.25
CA THR A 403 13.97 -24.14 17.71
C THR A 403 15.28 -24.94 17.75
N GLU A 404 15.36 -26.10 17.09
CA GLU A 404 16.54 -26.98 17.14
C GLU A 404 17.80 -26.37 16.51
N PHE A 405 17.63 -25.32 15.70
CA PHE A 405 18.73 -24.59 15.07
C PHE A 405 19.65 -23.85 16.06
N SER A 406 19.20 -23.57 17.30
CA SER A 406 20.02 -22.85 18.29
C SER A 406 19.58 -23.11 19.74
N LYS A 407 20.51 -22.89 20.69
CA LYS A 407 20.20 -22.88 22.13
C LYS A 407 19.58 -21.53 22.54
N GLY A 408 19.14 -21.41 23.79
CA GLY A 408 18.65 -20.13 24.33
C GLY A 408 17.15 -19.86 24.16
N PHE A 409 16.40 -20.88 23.71
CA PHE A 409 14.94 -20.89 23.68
C PHE A 409 14.37 -21.80 24.78
N LEU A 410 13.31 -21.34 25.44
CA LEU A 410 12.57 -22.05 26.48
C LEU A 410 11.13 -22.26 25.99
N LYS A 411 10.75 -23.53 25.82
CA LYS A 411 9.37 -23.89 25.47
C LYS A 411 8.46 -23.69 26.67
N VAL A 412 7.39 -22.91 26.50
CA VAL A 412 6.48 -22.50 27.57
C VAL A 412 5.03 -22.63 27.09
N ASN A 413 4.16 -23.14 27.95
CA ASN A 413 2.72 -23.06 27.74
C ASN A 413 2.22 -21.65 28.10
N PHE A 414 1.58 -21.01 27.13
CA PHE A 414 1.01 -19.67 27.29
C PHE A 414 -0.50 -19.73 27.41
N LYS A 415 -1.05 -18.78 28.16
CA LYS A 415 -2.46 -18.40 28.10
C LYS A 415 -2.54 -16.99 27.53
N LEU A 416 -3.41 -16.76 26.54
CA LEU A 416 -3.67 -15.41 26.06
C LEU A 416 -4.65 -14.70 27.00
N VAL A 417 -4.31 -13.48 27.41
CA VAL A 417 -5.15 -12.60 28.22
C VAL A 417 -5.22 -11.25 27.52
N LYS A 418 -6.43 -10.71 27.35
CA LYS A 418 -6.62 -9.40 26.74
C LYS A 418 -6.22 -8.30 27.71
N ASP A 419 -5.45 -7.32 27.23
CA ASP A 419 -5.15 -6.11 27.97
C ASP A 419 -6.33 -5.13 27.95
N LYS A 420 -6.14 -3.93 28.53
CA LYS A 420 -7.17 -2.87 28.59
C LYS A 420 -7.61 -2.37 27.21
N ASN A 421 -6.76 -2.50 26.20
CA ASN A 421 -7.00 -2.06 24.82
C ASN A 421 -7.51 -3.22 23.95
N GLY A 422 -7.64 -4.43 24.51
CA GLY A 422 -8.13 -5.62 23.83
C GLY A 422 -7.04 -6.50 23.21
N PHE A 423 -5.76 -6.14 23.34
CA PHE A 423 -4.62 -6.90 22.79
C PHE A 423 -4.35 -8.18 23.58
N GLU A 424 -4.10 -9.25 22.86
CA GLU A 424 -3.96 -10.63 23.32
C GLU A 424 -2.53 -10.92 23.78
N LEU A 425 -2.29 -10.72 25.07
CA LEU A 425 -0.97 -10.87 25.66
C LEU A 425 -0.71 -12.32 26.07
N PRO A 426 0.43 -12.92 25.70
CA PRO A 426 0.84 -14.23 26.18
C PRO A 426 1.32 -14.16 27.64
N GLU A 427 0.64 -14.88 28.53
CA GLU A 427 0.99 -15.00 29.94
C GLU A 427 1.44 -16.42 30.30
N SER A 428 2.44 -16.53 31.19
CA SER A 428 2.84 -17.78 31.82
C SER A 428 3.60 -17.53 33.12
N LYS A 429 3.49 -18.43 34.10
CA LYS A 429 4.26 -18.37 35.36
C LYS A 429 5.77 -18.48 35.13
N ALA A 430 6.18 -19.05 33.99
CA ALA A 430 7.60 -19.20 33.63
C ALA A 430 8.22 -17.92 33.05
N LEU A 431 7.40 -16.95 32.62
CA LEU A 431 7.89 -15.69 32.07
C LEU A 431 8.56 -14.85 33.15
N LYS A 432 9.80 -14.47 32.90
CA LYS A 432 10.54 -13.47 33.71
C LYS A 432 10.41 -12.05 33.16
N VAL A 433 9.73 -11.91 32.02
CA VAL A 433 9.54 -10.65 31.31
C VAL A 433 8.06 -10.33 31.29
N LYS A 434 7.73 -9.05 31.47
CA LYS A 434 6.35 -8.57 31.42
C LYS A 434 6.10 -7.96 30.05
N VAL A 435 5.08 -8.44 29.35
CA VAL A 435 4.60 -7.78 28.12
C VAL A 435 3.91 -6.48 28.53
N LEU A 436 4.39 -5.36 28.00
CA LEU A 436 3.88 -4.02 28.32
C LEU A 436 3.64 -3.27 27.02
N ILE A 437 2.39 -2.86 26.81
CA ILE A 437 2.03 -1.88 25.80
C ILE A 437 1.88 -0.52 26.50
N HIS A 438 2.45 0.54 25.91
CA HIS A 438 2.39 1.87 26.50
C HIS A 438 0.94 2.28 26.79
N PRO A 439 0.61 2.81 27.98
CA PRO A 439 -0.77 3.11 28.34
C PRO A 439 -1.43 4.15 27.43
N GLU A 440 -0.63 5.00 26.79
CA GLU A 440 -1.03 6.04 25.83
C GLU A 440 -0.58 5.69 24.40
N ILE A 441 -0.45 4.40 24.07
CA ILE A 441 -0.12 3.96 22.71
C ILE A 441 -1.01 4.66 21.67
N ALA A 442 -0.45 4.97 20.49
CA ALA A 442 -1.21 5.58 19.41
C ALA A 442 -2.42 4.72 19.02
N THR A 443 -3.59 5.33 18.94
CA THR A 443 -4.82 4.73 18.45
C THR A 443 -5.41 5.64 17.37
N LYS A 444 -6.32 5.08 16.57
CA LYS A 444 -7.02 5.86 15.54
C LYS A 444 -7.76 7.07 16.12
N SER A 445 -8.24 7.00 17.37
CA SER A 445 -9.00 8.08 18.01
C SER A 445 -8.14 9.16 18.66
N ASN A 446 -6.94 8.83 19.17
CA ASN A 446 -6.05 9.79 19.83
C ASN A 446 -4.99 10.41 18.91
N SER A 447 -4.95 10.01 17.64
CA SER A 447 -4.00 10.52 16.64
C SER A 447 -4.70 11.46 15.64
N GLY A 448 -3.96 12.40 15.06
CA GLY A 448 -4.46 13.40 14.12
C GLY A 448 -5.41 14.40 14.77
N VAL A 449 -6.38 14.90 14.00
CA VAL A 449 -7.36 15.89 14.47
C VAL A 449 -8.71 15.25 14.81
N SER A 450 -9.43 15.83 15.77
CA SER A 450 -10.78 15.40 16.18
C SER A 450 -11.90 15.97 15.30
N TRP A 451 -11.64 17.07 14.61
CA TRP A 451 -12.62 17.81 13.79
C TRP A 451 -12.65 17.37 12.32
N TYR A 452 -11.80 16.43 11.92
CA TYR A 452 -11.80 15.84 10.58
C TYR A 452 -12.06 14.33 10.68
N SER A 453 -12.92 13.82 9.78
CA SER A 453 -13.32 12.41 9.81
C SER A 453 -12.19 11.49 9.37
N LYS A 454 -12.02 10.38 10.08
CA LYS A 454 -11.15 9.24 9.72
C LYS A 454 -11.94 8.04 9.18
N ALA A 455 -13.21 8.26 8.84
CA ALA A 455 -14.07 7.24 8.26
C ALA A 455 -13.63 6.93 6.83
N GLU A 456 -13.71 5.65 6.46
CA GLU A 456 -13.43 5.21 5.10
C GLU A 456 -14.48 5.75 4.13
N LYS A 457 -14.00 6.18 2.96
CA LYS A 457 -14.84 6.74 1.89
C LYS A 457 -14.90 5.85 0.65
N ASN A 458 -14.41 4.61 0.73
CA ASN A 458 -14.42 3.67 -0.39
C ASN A 458 -15.78 2.99 -0.46
N THR A 459 -16.49 3.19 -1.57
CA THR A 459 -17.73 2.48 -1.85
C THR A 459 -17.42 1.15 -2.51
N ALA A 460 -17.95 0.05 -1.98
CA ALA A 460 -17.78 -1.26 -2.58
C ALA A 460 -18.62 -1.42 -3.85
N LEU A 461 -18.22 -2.33 -4.73
CA LEU A 461 -19.08 -2.79 -5.83
C LEU A 461 -20.38 -3.37 -5.27
N SER A 462 -21.50 -3.11 -5.94
CA SER A 462 -22.83 -3.65 -5.62
C SER A 462 -23.38 -3.27 -4.23
N SER A 463 -22.92 -2.19 -3.60
CA SER A 463 -23.42 -1.73 -2.29
C SER A 463 -24.55 -0.69 -2.36
N GLY A 464 -24.86 -0.21 -3.55
CA GLY A 464 -25.84 0.84 -3.82
C GLY A 464 -27.24 0.30 -4.13
N LYS A 465 -28.05 1.12 -4.80
CA LYS A 465 -29.42 0.72 -5.19
C LYS A 465 -29.42 -0.02 -6.52
N ILE A 466 -30.50 -0.77 -6.76
CA ILE A 466 -30.75 -1.42 -8.04
C ILE A 466 -31.50 -0.45 -8.97
N ILE A 467 -30.97 -0.25 -10.17
CA ILE A 467 -31.55 0.50 -11.29
C ILE A 467 -31.95 -0.53 -12.34
N ARG A 468 -33.26 -0.72 -12.54
CA ARG A 468 -33.79 -1.68 -13.51
C ARG A 468 -33.83 -1.06 -14.90
N VAL A 469 -33.33 -1.77 -15.90
CA VAL A 469 -33.19 -1.27 -17.27
C VAL A 469 -33.77 -2.26 -18.27
N GLU A 470 -34.83 -1.83 -18.95
CA GLU A 470 -35.41 -2.52 -20.10
C GLU A 470 -34.52 -2.38 -21.35
N PRO A 471 -34.64 -3.29 -22.33
CA PRO A 471 -33.97 -3.17 -23.61
C PRO A 471 -34.29 -1.83 -24.29
N GLY A 472 -33.27 -1.19 -24.84
CA GLY A 472 -33.40 0.08 -25.55
C GLY A 472 -32.06 0.57 -26.07
N LEU A 473 -32.10 1.42 -27.09
CA LEU A 473 -30.91 2.05 -27.64
C LEU A 473 -30.21 2.89 -26.58
N ASP A 474 -28.95 2.59 -26.29
CA ASP A 474 -28.12 3.26 -25.27
C ASP A 474 -28.69 3.24 -23.83
N ALA A 475 -29.67 2.38 -23.53
CA ALA A 475 -30.31 2.35 -22.21
C ALA A 475 -29.31 2.09 -21.07
N LEU A 476 -28.29 1.23 -21.31
CA LEU A 476 -27.22 0.97 -20.35
C LEU A 476 -26.31 2.19 -20.14
N TYR A 477 -26.09 2.99 -21.19
CA TYR A 477 -25.30 4.21 -21.11
C TYR A 477 -26.02 5.27 -20.28
N ASP A 478 -27.32 5.48 -20.54
CA ASP A 478 -28.12 6.46 -19.81
C ASP A 478 -28.26 6.08 -18.33
N ALA A 479 -28.43 4.78 -18.04
CA ALA A 479 -28.45 4.27 -16.67
C ALA A 479 -27.10 4.48 -15.95
N ALA A 480 -25.98 4.23 -16.63
CA ALA A 480 -24.66 4.46 -16.07
C ALA A 480 -24.43 5.95 -15.76
N LEU A 481 -24.83 6.85 -16.66
CA LEU A 481 -24.72 8.29 -16.48
C LEU A 481 -25.53 8.80 -15.27
N ALA A 482 -26.68 8.18 -15.00
CA ALA A 482 -27.55 8.53 -13.88
C ALA A 482 -27.23 7.78 -12.55
N SER A 483 -26.27 6.86 -12.57
CA SER A 483 -25.94 6.00 -11.43
C SER A 483 -25.08 6.69 -10.38
N ALA A 484 -25.14 6.21 -9.13
CA ALA A 484 -24.27 6.60 -8.04
C ALA A 484 -23.23 5.51 -7.72
N PRO A 485 -22.12 5.84 -7.00
CA PRO A 485 -21.16 4.84 -6.53
C PRO A 485 -21.84 3.66 -5.82
N GLY A 486 -21.52 2.45 -6.24
CA GLY A 486 -22.03 1.18 -5.70
C GLY A 486 -23.32 0.68 -6.34
N ASP A 487 -24.00 1.49 -7.17
CA ASP A 487 -25.27 1.10 -7.78
C ASP A 487 -25.14 -0.13 -8.70
N ILE A 488 -26.28 -0.80 -8.91
CA ILE A 488 -26.40 -2.00 -9.72
C ILE A 488 -27.38 -1.72 -10.86
N ILE A 489 -26.91 -1.79 -12.10
CA ILE A 489 -27.73 -1.74 -13.30
C ILE A 489 -28.18 -3.17 -13.61
N GLU A 490 -29.47 -3.45 -13.40
CA GLU A 490 -30.08 -4.76 -13.57
C GLU A 490 -30.88 -4.82 -14.88
N LEU A 491 -30.42 -5.67 -15.80
CA LEU A 491 -31.09 -5.92 -17.07
C LEU A 491 -32.28 -6.86 -16.84
N THR A 492 -33.48 -6.35 -17.12
CA THR A 492 -34.75 -6.98 -16.75
C THR A 492 -35.31 -7.96 -17.77
N SER A 493 -34.75 -8.00 -18.98
CA SER A 493 -35.17 -8.88 -20.07
C SER A 493 -33.99 -9.70 -20.60
N SER A 494 -34.29 -10.84 -21.24
CA SER A 494 -33.30 -11.66 -21.99
C SER A 494 -33.07 -11.17 -23.42
N GLU A 495 -33.75 -10.08 -23.82
CA GLU A 495 -33.59 -9.47 -25.14
C GLU A 495 -32.22 -8.80 -25.34
N THR A 496 -31.98 -8.30 -26.55
CA THR A 496 -30.74 -7.62 -26.93
C THR A 496 -30.72 -6.17 -26.46
N TYR A 497 -29.62 -5.76 -25.85
CA TYR A 497 -29.31 -4.39 -25.46
C TYR A 497 -28.29 -3.81 -26.43
N TYR A 498 -28.67 -2.73 -27.11
CA TYR A 498 -27.86 -2.08 -28.14
C TYR A 498 -27.18 -0.82 -27.58
N ASN A 499 -25.86 -0.73 -27.74
CA ASN A 499 -25.05 0.39 -27.28
C ASN A 499 -24.23 1.02 -28.42
N THR A 500 -24.63 2.20 -28.86
CA THR A 500 -23.87 3.00 -29.84
C THR A 500 -22.81 3.88 -29.17
N LYS A 501 -22.94 4.06 -27.85
CA LYS A 501 -22.03 4.85 -27.00
C LYS A 501 -21.19 3.95 -26.09
N MET A 502 -19.94 4.36 -25.91
CA MET A 502 -19.06 3.80 -24.88
C MET A 502 -19.54 4.29 -23.50
N ILE A 503 -19.54 3.37 -22.53
CA ILE A 503 -19.95 3.59 -21.15
C ILE A 503 -18.71 3.91 -20.32
N ALA A 504 -18.57 5.16 -19.91
CA ALA A 504 -17.54 5.59 -18.97
C ALA A 504 -17.92 5.20 -17.53
N VAL A 505 -17.14 4.30 -16.93
CA VAL A 505 -17.32 3.84 -15.55
C VAL A 505 -16.44 4.71 -14.65
N LYS A 506 -17.04 5.71 -14.00
CA LYS A 506 -16.34 6.75 -13.20
C LYS A 506 -16.39 6.52 -11.69
N HIS A 507 -17.16 5.52 -11.27
CA HIS A 507 -17.32 5.06 -9.90
C HIS A 507 -17.57 3.55 -9.89
N PRO A 508 -17.50 2.88 -8.72
CA PRO A 508 -17.86 1.47 -8.61
C PRO A 508 -19.28 1.22 -9.13
N LEU A 509 -19.43 0.39 -10.16
CA LEU A 509 -20.70 0.16 -10.84
C LEU A 509 -20.82 -1.31 -11.25
N THR A 510 -22.01 -1.86 -11.07
CA THR A 510 -22.31 -3.24 -11.44
C THR A 510 -23.32 -3.29 -12.57
N PHE A 511 -23.10 -4.12 -13.59
CA PHE A 511 -24.10 -4.51 -14.57
C PHE A 511 -24.41 -5.99 -14.38
N ARG A 512 -25.67 -6.34 -14.19
CA ARG A 512 -26.05 -7.74 -13.98
C ARG A 512 -27.34 -8.13 -14.66
N SER A 513 -27.51 -9.43 -14.84
CA SER A 513 -28.80 -10.04 -15.13
C SER A 513 -29.00 -11.32 -14.32
N ASN A 514 -30.24 -11.52 -13.87
CA ASN A 514 -30.68 -12.74 -13.18
C ASN A 514 -31.58 -13.60 -14.07
N GLN A 515 -31.65 -13.29 -15.38
CA GLN A 515 -32.45 -14.04 -16.32
C GLN A 515 -31.85 -15.44 -16.54
N GLU A 516 -32.70 -16.43 -16.78
CA GLU A 516 -32.25 -17.79 -17.12
C GLU A 516 -31.43 -17.79 -18.42
N THR A 517 -31.89 -17.01 -19.40
CA THR A 517 -31.14 -16.70 -20.62
C THR A 517 -30.43 -15.37 -20.45
N LYS A 518 -29.11 -15.35 -20.61
CA LYS A 518 -28.31 -14.13 -20.47
C LYS A 518 -28.69 -13.11 -21.55
N PRO A 519 -28.99 -11.85 -21.20
CA PRO A 519 -29.21 -10.81 -22.19
C PRO A 519 -27.97 -10.59 -23.04
N LYS A 520 -28.22 -10.34 -24.32
CA LYS A 520 -27.18 -10.10 -25.32
C LYS A 520 -26.85 -8.61 -25.39
N LEU A 521 -25.58 -8.26 -25.25
CA LEU A 521 -25.08 -6.89 -25.36
C LEU A 521 -24.33 -6.75 -26.68
N ILE A 522 -24.74 -5.77 -27.48
CA ILE A 522 -24.15 -5.43 -28.78
C ILE A 522 -23.69 -3.98 -28.74
N PHE A 523 -22.52 -3.69 -29.32
CA PHE A 523 -21.95 -2.35 -29.27
C PHE A 523 -21.24 -1.91 -30.56
N GLU A 524 -21.39 -0.63 -30.90
CA GLU A 524 -20.87 -0.05 -32.16
C GLU A 524 -19.60 0.80 -31.98
N LYS A 525 -19.09 0.92 -30.76
CA LYS A 525 -17.78 1.54 -30.50
C LYS A 525 -16.69 0.48 -30.47
N LYS A 526 -15.43 0.91 -30.58
CA LYS A 526 -14.29 0.02 -30.37
C LYS A 526 -14.27 -0.59 -28.96
N THR A 527 -14.89 0.08 -27.99
CA THR A 527 -14.97 -0.35 -26.59
C THR A 527 -16.36 -0.11 -26.06
N LEU A 528 -16.91 -1.09 -25.32
CA LEU A 528 -18.20 -0.94 -24.63
C LEU A 528 -18.03 -0.22 -23.29
N PHE A 529 -17.15 -0.71 -22.40
CA PHE A 529 -16.90 -0.10 -21.09
C PHE A 529 -15.49 0.48 -21.00
N GLU A 530 -15.35 1.73 -20.56
CA GLU A 530 -14.06 2.32 -20.19
C GLU A 530 -14.05 2.60 -18.68
N ILE A 531 -13.17 1.92 -17.93
CA ILE A 531 -12.92 2.18 -16.51
C ILE A 531 -12.04 3.43 -16.41
N GLU A 532 -12.61 4.53 -15.91
CA GLU A 532 -11.91 5.79 -15.70
C GLU A 532 -11.42 5.94 -14.25
N ASN A 533 -10.66 7.00 -13.96
CA ASN A 533 -10.15 7.27 -12.62
C ASN A 533 -11.27 7.36 -11.57
N GLY A 534 -11.30 6.41 -10.63
CA GLY A 534 -12.35 6.25 -9.62
C GLY A 534 -13.39 5.19 -9.94
N GLY A 535 -13.38 4.66 -11.16
CA GLY A 535 -14.21 3.56 -11.61
C GLY A 535 -13.79 2.21 -11.04
N SER A 536 -14.76 1.31 -10.91
CA SER A 536 -14.57 -0.14 -10.75
C SER A 536 -15.78 -0.82 -11.37
N LEU A 537 -15.61 -2.01 -11.93
CA LEU A 537 -16.65 -2.63 -12.75
C LEU A 537 -16.92 -4.07 -12.28
N ALA A 538 -18.20 -4.39 -12.07
CA ALA A 538 -18.65 -5.77 -11.95
C ALA A 538 -19.63 -6.10 -13.09
N LEU A 539 -19.43 -7.26 -13.73
CA LEU A 539 -20.29 -7.80 -14.79
C LEU A 539 -20.79 -9.17 -14.36
N GLU A 540 -22.10 -9.39 -14.38
CA GLU A 540 -22.69 -10.65 -13.92
C GLU A 540 -23.82 -11.17 -14.82
N GLY A 541 -23.69 -12.40 -15.31
CA GLY A 541 -24.80 -13.06 -16.03
C GLY A 541 -25.14 -12.42 -17.39
N LEU A 542 -24.15 -11.87 -18.08
CA LEU A 542 -24.32 -11.15 -19.36
C LEU A 542 -23.67 -11.89 -20.53
N GLN A 543 -24.20 -11.75 -21.73
CA GLN A 543 -23.56 -12.22 -22.96
C GLN A 543 -23.11 -11.03 -23.82
N PHE A 544 -21.82 -10.96 -24.14
CA PHE A 544 -21.22 -9.98 -25.05
C PHE A 544 -20.99 -10.65 -26.41
N ASP A 545 -21.62 -10.15 -27.46
CA ASP A 545 -21.46 -10.69 -28.81
C ASP A 545 -20.86 -9.62 -29.75
N GLY A 546 -19.65 -9.89 -30.23
CA GLY A 546 -18.89 -8.98 -31.08
C GLY A 546 -19.23 -9.04 -32.56
N LYS A 547 -20.21 -9.86 -32.98
CA LYS A 547 -20.55 -10.05 -34.40
C LYS A 547 -20.93 -8.74 -35.12
N GLU A 548 -21.56 -7.83 -34.40
CA GLU A 548 -22.01 -6.52 -34.90
C GLU A 548 -21.09 -5.38 -34.45
N ALA A 549 -19.94 -5.70 -33.83
CA ALA A 549 -18.95 -4.70 -33.49
C ALA A 549 -18.30 -4.10 -34.75
N PRO A 550 -17.70 -2.91 -34.66
CA PRO A 550 -17.04 -2.27 -35.80
C PRO A 550 -15.95 -3.15 -36.40
N ASP A 551 -15.87 -3.20 -37.73
CA ASP A 551 -14.79 -3.89 -38.43
C ASP A 551 -13.48 -3.08 -38.38
N TYR A 552 -12.88 -3.04 -37.19
CA TYR A 552 -11.60 -2.42 -36.93
C TYR A 552 -10.73 -3.32 -36.05
N ALA A 553 -9.43 -3.32 -36.33
CA ALA A 553 -8.47 -3.91 -35.42
C ALA A 553 -8.39 -3.15 -34.09
N GLY A 554 -8.09 -3.90 -33.02
CA GLY A 554 -7.88 -3.33 -31.68
C GLY A 554 -9.16 -3.01 -30.92
N ASN A 555 -10.27 -3.68 -31.24
CA ASN A 555 -11.49 -3.57 -30.44
C ASN A 555 -11.30 -4.24 -29.08
N SER A 556 -12.10 -3.84 -28.11
CA SER A 556 -12.17 -4.44 -26.77
C SER A 556 -13.60 -4.41 -26.25
N VAL A 557 -13.96 -5.29 -25.32
CA VAL A 557 -15.25 -5.11 -24.60
C VAL A 557 -15.04 -4.11 -23.46
N ILE A 558 -13.93 -4.25 -22.75
CA ILE A 558 -13.57 -3.45 -21.59
C ILE A 558 -12.20 -2.82 -21.86
N SER A 559 -12.03 -1.55 -21.54
CA SER A 559 -10.72 -0.94 -21.40
C SER A 559 -10.58 -0.12 -20.13
N THR A 560 -9.35 0.14 -19.70
CA THR A 560 -9.09 1.26 -18.77
C THR A 560 -8.96 2.57 -19.54
N SER A 561 -8.87 3.69 -18.83
CA SER A 561 -8.54 4.97 -19.44
C SER A 561 -7.17 4.92 -20.13
N LYS A 562 -7.05 5.59 -21.28
CA LYS A 562 -5.77 5.84 -21.96
C LYS A 562 -4.90 6.86 -21.23
N TYR A 563 -5.48 7.59 -20.29
CA TYR A 563 -4.81 8.57 -19.45
C TYR A 563 -4.52 7.96 -18.07
N SER A 564 -3.60 8.58 -17.33
CA SER A 564 -3.22 8.15 -15.99
C SER A 564 -4.42 8.03 -15.05
N MET A 565 -4.43 6.96 -14.24
CA MET A 565 -5.37 6.76 -13.14
C MET A 565 -4.60 6.73 -11.83
N ILE A 566 -4.99 7.58 -10.88
CA ILE A 566 -4.40 7.62 -9.54
C ILE A 566 -5.16 6.74 -8.56
N LYS A 567 -6.45 6.51 -8.80
CA LYS A 567 -7.25 5.56 -8.05
C LYS A 567 -7.11 4.17 -8.68
N ASN A 568 -6.80 3.20 -7.84
CA ASN A 568 -6.81 1.78 -8.23
C ASN A 568 -8.25 1.35 -8.52
N TYR A 569 -8.42 0.29 -9.31
CA TYR A 569 -9.74 -0.23 -9.67
C TYR A 569 -9.87 -1.72 -9.37
N GLU A 570 -11.12 -2.18 -9.26
CA GLU A 570 -11.49 -3.59 -9.31
C GLU A 570 -12.24 -3.90 -10.61
N LEU A 571 -11.98 -5.08 -11.17
CA LEU A 571 -12.77 -5.66 -12.26
C LEU A 571 -13.22 -7.08 -11.87
N LYS A 572 -14.53 -7.28 -11.76
CA LYS A 572 -15.14 -8.58 -11.44
C LYS A 572 -16.04 -9.03 -12.58
N ILE A 573 -15.84 -10.25 -13.08
CA ILE A 573 -16.64 -10.85 -14.14
C ILE A 573 -17.10 -12.21 -13.66
N ASN A 574 -18.41 -12.40 -13.54
CA ASN A 574 -18.98 -13.66 -13.08
C ASN A 574 -20.10 -14.14 -13.99
N ARG A 575 -20.10 -15.43 -14.36
CA ARG A 575 -21.15 -16.05 -15.20
C ARG A 575 -21.41 -15.30 -16.52
N CYS A 576 -20.43 -14.61 -17.08
CA CYS A 576 -20.55 -13.92 -18.36
C CYS A 576 -20.10 -14.80 -19.54
N ASP A 577 -20.66 -14.54 -20.72
CA ASP A 577 -20.20 -15.13 -21.97
C ASP A 577 -19.66 -14.04 -22.91
N PHE A 578 -18.48 -14.25 -23.47
CA PHE A 578 -17.86 -13.39 -24.48
C PHE A 578 -17.69 -14.19 -25.75
N ILE A 579 -18.43 -13.84 -26.80
CA ILE A 579 -18.54 -14.63 -28.02
C ILE A 579 -18.34 -13.79 -29.28
N ASN A 580 -17.76 -14.39 -30.31
CA ASN A 580 -17.58 -13.80 -31.65
C ASN A 580 -16.88 -12.44 -31.62
N LEU A 581 -15.83 -12.32 -30.82
CA LEU A 581 -14.95 -11.15 -30.83
C LEU A 581 -13.88 -11.36 -31.91
N ASP A 582 -14.32 -11.51 -33.16
CA ASP A 582 -13.45 -11.92 -34.28
C ASP A 582 -13.78 -11.24 -35.62
N VAL A 583 -14.63 -10.21 -35.61
CA VAL A 583 -14.96 -9.39 -36.81
C VAL A 583 -13.70 -8.88 -37.54
N ASN A 584 -12.65 -8.58 -36.78
CA ASN A 584 -11.31 -8.29 -37.28
C ASN A 584 -10.28 -8.90 -36.32
N HIS A 585 -8.98 -8.81 -36.66
CA HIS A 585 -7.90 -9.28 -35.81
C HIS A 585 -7.70 -8.38 -34.57
N SER A 586 -7.06 -8.95 -33.53
CA SER A 586 -6.70 -8.20 -32.32
C SER A 586 -7.92 -7.59 -31.61
N PHE A 587 -9.02 -8.33 -31.55
CA PHE A 587 -10.17 -7.97 -30.72
C PHE A 587 -9.99 -8.63 -29.36
N ASP A 588 -9.65 -7.82 -28.37
CA ASP A 588 -9.37 -8.25 -27.00
C ASP A 588 -10.66 -8.26 -26.16
N VAL A 589 -10.69 -8.95 -25.03
CA VAL A 589 -11.78 -8.76 -24.05
C VAL A 589 -11.49 -7.54 -23.18
N ILE A 590 -10.32 -7.53 -22.56
CA ILE A 590 -9.86 -6.50 -21.63
C ILE A 590 -8.54 -5.90 -22.14
N THR A 591 -8.58 -4.60 -22.42
CA THR A 591 -7.40 -3.80 -22.77
C THR A 591 -7.07 -2.82 -21.65
N VAL A 592 -5.94 -3.00 -20.97
CA VAL A 592 -5.44 -2.00 -20.02
C VAL A 592 -4.43 -1.06 -20.69
N TYR A 593 -4.20 0.09 -20.06
CA TYR A 593 -3.23 1.09 -20.49
C TYR A 593 -2.22 1.39 -19.39
N LYS A 594 -1.10 2.01 -19.81
CA LYS A 594 -0.01 2.44 -18.92
C LYS A 594 -0.54 3.38 -17.83
N ASN A 595 0.08 3.36 -16.65
CA ASN A 595 -0.27 4.20 -15.49
C ASN A 595 -1.67 3.90 -14.92
N THR A 596 -2.19 2.68 -15.14
CA THR A 596 -3.41 2.17 -14.51
C THR A 596 -3.07 0.94 -13.69
N PHE A 597 -3.75 0.77 -12.54
CA PHE A 597 -3.45 -0.29 -11.59
C PHE A 597 -4.73 -0.91 -11.02
N ALA A 598 -4.86 -2.22 -11.14
CA ALA A 598 -5.95 -2.98 -10.54
C ALA A 598 -5.55 -3.52 -9.17
N ASP A 599 -6.37 -3.29 -8.14
CA ASP A 599 -6.24 -4.04 -6.88
C ASP A 599 -6.66 -5.50 -7.09
N LEU A 600 -7.66 -5.72 -7.95
CA LEU A 600 -8.20 -7.04 -8.26
C LEU A 600 -8.76 -7.11 -9.68
N ILE A 601 -8.38 -8.15 -10.42
CA ILE A 601 -9.09 -8.64 -11.60
C ILE A 601 -9.52 -10.08 -11.32
N GLN A 602 -10.83 -10.31 -11.24
CA GLN A 602 -11.42 -11.60 -10.91
C GLN A 602 -12.39 -12.01 -12.01
N ILE A 603 -12.15 -13.17 -12.62
CA ILE A 603 -13.01 -13.75 -13.65
C ILE A 603 -13.40 -15.16 -13.23
N GLU A 604 -14.69 -15.39 -13.10
CA GLU A 604 -15.24 -16.63 -12.59
C GLU A 604 -16.42 -17.14 -13.42
N ASN A 605 -16.50 -18.46 -13.56
CA ASN A 605 -17.64 -19.15 -14.17
C ASN A 605 -17.97 -18.67 -15.60
N ALA A 606 -17.02 -18.03 -16.29
CA ALA A 606 -17.23 -17.34 -17.55
C ALA A 606 -16.86 -18.19 -18.76
N THR A 607 -17.44 -17.84 -19.91
CA THR A 607 -17.21 -18.50 -21.19
C THR A 607 -16.61 -17.51 -22.17
N PHE A 608 -15.53 -17.90 -22.83
CA PHE A 608 -14.86 -17.12 -23.87
C PHE A 608 -14.74 -17.98 -25.12
N LYS A 609 -15.31 -17.51 -26.24
CA LYS A 609 -15.38 -18.29 -27.47
C LYS A 609 -15.18 -17.43 -28.72
N LYS A 610 -14.29 -17.86 -29.61
CA LYS A 610 -13.97 -17.18 -30.88
C LYS A 610 -13.55 -15.73 -30.65
N ILE A 611 -12.33 -15.55 -30.16
CA ILE A 611 -11.76 -14.24 -29.85
C ILE A 611 -10.46 -14.11 -30.61
N SER A 612 -10.33 -13.11 -31.48
CA SER A 612 -9.15 -12.98 -32.35
C SER A 612 -7.92 -12.42 -31.63
N GLY A 613 -8.13 -11.69 -30.53
CA GLY A 613 -7.11 -11.11 -29.66
C GLY A 613 -6.92 -11.87 -28.35
N ASN A 614 -6.57 -11.14 -27.29
CA ASN A 614 -6.28 -11.64 -25.95
C ASN A 614 -7.51 -11.55 -25.04
N ILE A 615 -7.52 -12.29 -23.94
CA ILE A 615 -8.53 -12.06 -22.88
C ILE A 615 -8.07 -10.89 -22.00
N ILE A 616 -6.87 -10.96 -21.43
CA ILE A 616 -6.31 -9.91 -20.57
C ILE A 616 -4.84 -9.63 -20.91
N ALA A 617 -4.52 -8.38 -21.24
CA ALA A 617 -3.16 -7.95 -21.58
C ALA A 617 -2.60 -6.94 -20.56
N LEU A 618 -2.06 -7.43 -19.43
CA LEU A 618 -1.47 -6.67 -18.32
C LEU A 618 0.06 -6.49 -18.50
N ASP A 619 0.45 -6.14 -19.72
CA ASP A 619 1.84 -6.06 -20.18
C ASP A 619 2.21 -4.65 -20.66
N LYS A 620 1.68 -3.60 -20.02
CA LYS A 620 1.84 -2.21 -20.49
C LYS A 620 3.00 -1.47 -19.85
N GLU A 621 3.58 -2.02 -18.80
CA GLU A 621 4.66 -1.42 -18.00
C GLU A 621 6.01 -2.06 -18.34
N THR A 622 6.45 -1.92 -19.58
CA THR A 622 7.60 -2.64 -20.14
C THR A 622 8.94 -1.92 -19.99
N ASP A 623 9.05 -0.95 -19.08
CA ASP A 623 10.26 -0.14 -18.88
C ASP A 623 11.28 -0.80 -17.93
N ASP A 624 10.96 -1.97 -17.38
CA ASP A 624 11.82 -2.76 -16.48
C ASP A 624 12.24 -2.05 -15.18
N VAL A 625 11.36 -1.21 -14.65
CA VAL A 625 11.56 -0.45 -13.40
C VAL A 625 10.72 -0.96 -12.22
N GLY A 626 10.14 -2.16 -12.33
CA GLY A 626 9.34 -2.78 -11.25
C GLY A 626 7.87 -2.37 -11.23
N ILE A 627 7.40 -1.55 -12.18
CA ILE A 627 5.99 -1.18 -12.33
C ILE A 627 5.21 -2.35 -12.96
N TYR A 628 3.97 -2.56 -12.54
CA TYR A 628 3.05 -3.58 -13.08
C TYR A 628 1.59 -3.09 -13.01
N ASN A 629 0.66 -3.81 -13.66
CA ASN A 629 -0.73 -3.34 -13.86
C ASN A 629 -1.79 -3.93 -12.92
N ALA A 630 -1.51 -5.01 -12.18
CA ALA A 630 -2.50 -5.62 -11.28
C ALA A 630 -1.86 -6.33 -10.09
N GLU A 631 -2.41 -6.11 -8.89
CA GLU A 631 -1.98 -6.81 -7.68
C GLU A 631 -2.48 -8.25 -7.66
N ASN A 632 -3.80 -8.46 -7.76
CA ASN A 632 -4.42 -9.77 -7.72
C ASN A 632 -5.10 -10.09 -9.05
N VAL A 633 -4.76 -11.23 -9.65
CA VAL A 633 -5.41 -11.76 -10.85
C VAL A 633 -5.92 -13.17 -10.55
N ILE A 634 -7.24 -13.35 -10.62
CA ILE A 634 -7.93 -14.60 -10.30
C ILE A 634 -8.73 -15.06 -11.51
N LEU A 635 -8.40 -16.23 -12.05
CA LEU A 635 -9.12 -16.90 -13.13
C LEU A 635 -9.61 -18.26 -12.63
N GLU A 636 -10.89 -18.38 -12.33
CA GLU A 636 -11.44 -19.61 -11.77
C GLU A 636 -12.65 -20.14 -12.54
N ASN A 637 -12.68 -21.45 -12.77
CA ASN A 637 -13.81 -22.13 -13.40
C ASN A 637 -14.25 -21.53 -14.76
N ASN A 638 -13.28 -21.12 -15.58
CA ASN A 638 -13.54 -20.48 -16.87
C ASN A 638 -13.24 -21.42 -18.05
N SER A 639 -14.00 -21.27 -19.14
CA SER A 639 -13.71 -21.95 -20.40
C SER A 639 -13.27 -20.97 -21.48
N PHE A 640 -12.10 -21.20 -22.05
CA PHE A 640 -11.50 -20.43 -23.14
C PHE A 640 -11.41 -21.30 -24.39
N SER A 641 -12.10 -20.92 -25.46
CA SER A 641 -12.19 -21.71 -26.69
C SER A 641 -11.94 -20.85 -27.93
N ASP A 642 -11.08 -21.30 -28.83
CA ASP A 642 -10.72 -20.59 -30.06
C ASP A 642 -10.25 -19.14 -29.79
N ILE A 643 -9.23 -19.02 -28.94
CA ILE A 643 -8.62 -17.73 -28.60
C ILE A 643 -7.34 -17.55 -29.41
N GLY A 644 -7.31 -16.51 -30.25
CA GLY A 644 -6.17 -16.21 -31.11
C GLY A 644 -4.93 -15.80 -30.32
N GLY A 645 -5.10 -14.86 -29.39
CA GLY A 645 -4.06 -14.37 -28.48
C GLY A 645 -3.89 -15.22 -27.22
N ALA A 646 -3.24 -14.63 -26.22
CA ALA A 646 -3.09 -15.25 -24.91
C ALA A 646 -4.34 -15.01 -24.05
N VAL A 647 -4.62 -15.91 -23.11
CA VAL A 647 -5.61 -15.65 -22.06
C VAL A 647 -5.09 -14.59 -21.09
N LEU A 648 -3.83 -14.71 -20.68
CA LEU A 648 -3.21 -13.75 -19.77
C LEU A 648 -1.79 -13.41 -20.21
N GLN A 649 -1.52 -12.11 -20.27
CA GLN A 649 -0.16 -11.56 -20.27
C GLN A 649 -0.03 -10.76 -18.98
N LEU A 650 0.92 -11.11 -18.12
CA LEU A 650 1.11 -10.48 -16.81
C LEU A 650 2.60 -10.15 -16.63
N TYR A 651 2.90 -8.86 -16.58
CA TYR A 651 4.26 -8.36 -16.65
C TYR A 651 4.64 -7.50 -15.44
N ARG A 652 5.78 -7.83 -14.83
CA ARG A 652 6.54 -6.97 -13.91
C ARG A 652 8.02 -7.10 -14.23
N GLY A 653 8.55 -6.13 -14.96
CA GLY A 653 9.95 -6.12 -15.40
C GLY A 653 10.93 -5.59 -14.35
N GLY A 654 12.22 -5.89 -14.54
CA GLY A 654 13.31 -5.31 -13.73
C GLY A 654 13.74 -6.15 -12.53
N THR A 655 14.46 -5.50 -11.61
CA THR A 655 15.06 -6.12 -10.41
C THR A 655 14.55 -5.53 -9.10
N ASP A 656 13.43 -4.80 -9.15
CA ASP A 656 12.82 -4.24 -7.95
C ASP A 656 12.29 -5.35 -7.02
N GLU A 657 12.51 -5.18 -5.72
CA GLU A 657 12.09 -6.08 -4.65
C GLU A 657 11.17 -5.37 -3.63
N SER A 658 10.60 -4.22 -4.02
CA SER A 658 9.89 -3.31 -3.13
C SER A 658 8.38 -3.57 -3.11
N THR A 659 7.85 -4.34 -4.07
CA THR A 659 6.42 -4.64 -4.23
C THR A 659 6.04 -6.07 -3.81
N ASN A 660 4.74 -6.34 -3.61
CA ASN A 660 4.20 -7.65 -3.22
C ASN A 660 3.75 -8.49 -4.43
N GLY A 661 3.07 -7.86 -5.38
CA GLY A 661 2.52 -8.52 -6.56
C GLY A 661 3.39 -8.46 -7.81
N PRO A 662 2.88 -8.99 -8.94
CA PRO A 662 1.56 -9.60 -9.07
C PRO A 662 1.39 -10.94 -8.33
N ILE A 663 0.15 -11.21 -7.94
CA ILE A 663 -0.35 -12.46 -7.34
C ILE A 663 -1.37 -13.07 -8.31
N LEU A 664 -1.09 -14.29 -8.75
CA LEU A 664 -1.87 -14.99 -9.75
C LEU A 664 -2.47 -16.28 -9.19
N THR A 665 -3.79 -16.44 -9.37
CA THR A 665 -4.52 -17.70 -9.20
C THR A 665 -5.17 -18.09 -10.52
N VAL A 666 -4.89 -19.29 -11.02
CA VAL A 666 -5.56 -19.90 -12.17
C VAL A 666 -5.99 -21.30 -11.77
N SER A 667 -7.29 -21.49 -11.57
CA SER A 667 -7.83 -22.76 -11.07
C SER A 667 -9.04 -23.24 -11.86
N HIS A 668 -9.15 -24.55 -12.05
CA HIS A 668 -10.32 -25.19 -12.69
C HIS A 668 -10.71 -24.61 -14.06
N CYS A 669 -9.75 -24.12 -14.84
CA CYS A 669 -10.01 -23.56 -16.16
C CYS A 669 -9.78 -24.60 -17.28
N VAL A 670 -10.48 -24.43 -18.41
CA VAL A 670 -10.26 -25.19 -19.64
C VAL A 670 -9.82 -24.24 -20.75
N PHE A 671 -8.66 -24.52 -21.33
CA PHE A 671 -8.05 -23.83 -22.46
C PHE A 671 -8.09 -24.76 -23.68
N ASP A 672 -8.92 -24.45 -24.66
CA ASP A 672 -9.09 -25.24 -25.88
C ASP A 672 -8.79 -24.40 -27.12
N ASN A 673 -7.78 -24.79 -27.89
CA ASN A 673 -7.33 -24.05 -29.07
C ASN A 673 -6.95 -22.58 -28.78
N VAL A 674 -6.08 -22.36 -27.79
CA VAL A 674 -5.64 -21.03 -27.33
C VAL A 674 -4.23 -20.68 -27.82
N GLY A 675 -4.02 -19.41 -28.20
CA GLY A 675 -2.69 -18.81 -28.36
C GLY A 675 -2.00 -19.04 -29.70
N LYS A 676 -2.66 -19.65 -30.67
CA LYS A 676 -2.02 -20.09 -31.92
C LYS A 676 -1.95 -19.05 -33.04
N ASN A 677 -2.54 -17.86 -32.86
CA ASN A 677 -2.46 -16.82 -33.88
C ASN A 677 -1.00 -16.33 -34.03
N THR A 678 -0.55 -16.10 -35.25
CA THR A 678 0.80 -15.55 -35.52
C THR A 678 1.02 -14.16 -34.93
N ARG A 679 -0.07 -13.43 -34.62
CA ARG A 679 -0.02 -12.14 -33.90
C ARG A 679 0.20 -12.28 -32.40
N ASN A 680 0.07 -13.49 -31.83
CA ASN A 680 0.46 -13.76 -30.46
C ASN A 680 1.99 -13.82 -30.36
N ARG A 681 2.62 -12.66 -30.11
CA ARG A 681 4.08 -12.53 -30.05
C ARG A 681 4.72 -13.36 -28.93
N TYR A 682 3.98 -13.64 -27.87
CA TYR A 682 4.44 -14.46 -26.76
C TYR A 682 4.44 -15.95 -27.11
N ASN A 683 3.65 -16.37 -28.11
CA ASN A 683 3.51 -17.77 -28.52
C ASN A 683 3.20 -18.65 -27.28
N ALA A 684 2.22 -18.22 -26.49
CA ALA A 684 1.85 -18.77 -25.18
C ALA A 684 0.34 -18.59 -24.93
N SER A 685 -0.26 -19.47 -24.12
CA SER A 685 -1.62 -19.29 -23.60
C SER A 685 -1.62 -18.41 -22.35
N LEU A 686 -0.59 -18.55 -21.52
CA LEU A 686 -0.28 -17.67 -20.38
C LEU A 686 1.17 -17.20 -20.52
N SER A 687 1.39 -15.90 -20.48
CA SER A 687 2.73 -15.28 -20.52
C SER A 687 2.96 -14.50 -19.24
N LEU A 688 3.85 -15.00 -18.38
CA LEU A 688 4.06 -14.52 -17.03
C LEU A 688 5.51 -14.04 -16.88
N TYR A 689 5.71 -12.78 -16.52
CA TYR A 689 7.04 -12.20 -16.31
C TYR A 689 7.08 -11.52 -14.96
N GLY A 690 7.96 -11.97 -14.07
CA GLY A 690 8.20 -11.36 -12.76
C GLY A 690 7.06 -11.44 -11.74
N VAL A 691 6.09 -12.33 -11.96
CA VAL A 691 4.97 -12.62 -11.04
C VAL A 691 5.50 -13.22 -9.74
N GLN A 692 5.13 -12.63 -8.60
CA GLN A 692 5.71 -12.94 -7.30
C GLN A 692 5.04 -14.11 -6.59
N VAL A 693 3.75 -14.34 -6.86
CA VAL A 693 3.00 -15.49 -6.36
C VAL A 693 2.18 -16.10 -7.48
N ASN A 694 2.34 -17.39 -7.74
CA ASN A 694 1.65 -18.13 -8.79
C ASN A 694 1.05 -19.41 -8.20
N HIS A 695 -0.28 -19.51 -8.27
CA HIS A 695 -1.05 -20.71 -7.98
C HIS A 695 -1.77 -21.13 -9.25
N ILE A 696 -1.19 -22.09 -10.00
CA ILE A 696 -1.76 -22.59 -11.26
C ILE A 696 -2.10 -24.06 -11.06
N GLU A 697 -3.38 -24.36 -10.86
CA GLU A 697 -3.80 -25.71 -10.52
C GLU A 697 -5.09 -26.20 -11.17
N ASN A 698 -5.22 -27.52 -11.31
CA ASN A 698 -6.46 -28.16 -11.75
C ASN A 698 -6.98 -27.67 -13.11
N ASN A 699 -6.10 -27.26 -14.02
CA ASN A 699 -6.49 -26.75 -15.34
C ASN A 699 -6.31 -27.80 -16.45
N ILE A 700 -7.09 -27.66 -17.54
CA ILE A 700 -6.90 -28.43 -18.78
C ILE A 700 -6.46 -27.50 -19.89
N PHE A 701 -5.31 -27.79 -20.49
CA PHE A 701 -4.86 -27.20 -21.75
C PHE A 701 -4.96 -28.25 -22.86
N ASN A 702 -5.98 -28.12 -23.70
CA ASN A 702 -6.22 -28.95 -24.87
C ASN A 702 -5.82 -28.20 -26.15
N ASN A 703 -4.98 -28.81 -26.98
CA ASN A 703 -4.66 -28.30 -28.30
C ASN A 703 -4.24 -26.82 -28.30
N SER A 704 -3.46 -26.39 -27.32
CA SER A 704 -3.19 -24.97 -27.05
C SER A 704 -1.70 -24.66 -27.06
N LYS A 705 -1.34 -23.38 -26.98
CA LYS A 705 0.00 -23.00 -26.55
C LYS A 705 0.20 -23.26 -25.06
N GLY A 706 1.45 -23.46 -24.67
CA GLY A 706 1.84 -23.73 -23.29
C GLY A 706 1.87 -22.46 -22.43
N ILE A 707 2.35 -22.63 -21.20
CA ILE A 707 2.62 -21.54 -20.27
C ILE A 707 4.08 -21.10 -20.47
N LYS A 708 4.32 -19.80 -20.53
CA LYS A 708 5.68 -19.23 -20.52
C LYS A 708 5.87 -18.35 -19.30
N MET A 709 6.94 -18.61 -18.56
CA MET A 709 7.29 -17.91 -17.34
C MET A 709 8.73 -17.43 -17.40
N HIS A 710 8.95 -16.18 -16.99
CA HIS A 710 10.27 -15.66 -16.66
C HIS A 710 10.27 -15.22 -15.20
N LEU A 711 10.99 -15.99 -14.37
CA LEU A 711 11.10 -15.71 -12.95
C LEU A 711 12.24 -14.72 -12.72
N VAL A 712 11.96 -13.66 -11.97
CA VAL A 712 12.92 -12.62 -11.60
C VAL A 712 13.15 -12.63 -10.09
N VAL A 713 14.12 -11.84 -9.64
CA VAL A 713 14.44 -11.65 -8.22
C VAL A 713 13.19 -11.40 -7.37
N GLY A 714 13.23 -11.87 -6.13
CA GLY A 714 12.08 -11.78 -5.23
C GLY A 714 11.80 -13.05 -4.43
N GLU A 715 12.47 -14.16 -4.77
CA GLU A 715 12.12 -15.51 -4.30
C GLU A 715 10.62 -15.80 -4.52
N PRO A 716 10.14 -15.74 -5.77
CA PRO A 716 8.72 -15.89 -6.09
C PRO A 716 8.20 -17.26 -5.65
N ILE A 717 6.95 -17.29 -5.17
CA ILE A 717 6.24 -18.54 -4.88
C ILE A 717 5.60 -19.02 -6.17
N VAL A 718 6.04 -20.17 -6.69
CA VAL A 718 5.53 -20.74 -7.95
C VAL A 718 5.07 -22.17 -7.74
N ASN A 719 3.76 -22.36 -7.70
CA ASN A 719 3.09 -23.64 -7.52
C ASN A 719 2.26 -24.00 -8.75
N ILE A 720 2.63 -25.09 -9.42
CA ILE A 720 1.96 -25.60 -10.62
C ILE A 720 1.53 -27.05 -10.35
N PHE A 721 0.26 -27.26 -10.02
CA PHE A 721 -0.22 -28.56 -9.54
C PHE A 721 -1.38 -29.13 -10.36
N ASN A 722 -1.32 -30.43 -10.66
CA ASN A 722 -2.46 -31.19 -11.19
C ASN A 722 -3.08 -30.55 -12.46
N ASN A 723 -2.24 -30.08 -13.39
CA ASN A 723 -2.68 -29.53 -14.68
C ASN A 723 -2.53 -30.57 -15.79
N ASN A 724 -3.42 -30.59 -16.78
CA ASN A 724 -3.36 -31.51 -17.92
C ASN A 724 -3.07 -30.79 -19.24
N PHE A 725 -1.94 -31.11 -19.89
CA PHE A 725 -1.48 -30.54 -21.15
C PHE A 725 -1.60 -31.56 -22.30
N PHE A 726 -2.77 -31.67 -22.92
CA PHE A 726 -3.02 -32.59 -24.02
C PHE A 726 -2.88 -31.90 -25.38
N LYS A 727 -1.98 -32.41 -26.24
CA LYS A 727 -1.64 -31.79 -27.54
C LYS A 727 -1.27 -30.30 -27.42
N THR A 728 -0.64 -29.93 -26.31
CA THR A 728 -0.31 -28.56 -25.94
C THR A 728 1.20 -28.43 -25.79
N ASP A 729 1.76 -27.29 -26.20
CA ASP A 729 3.19 -26.98 -25.99
C ASP A 729 3.54 -27.05 -24.48
N PRO A 730 4.78 -27.42 -24.11
CA PRO A 730 5.15 -27.58 -22.70
C PRO A 730 5.16 -26.24 -21.94
N ILE A 731 5.22 -26.34 -20.60
CA ILE A 731 5.56 -25.21 -19.73
C ILE A 731 7.03 -24.86 -19.97
N LEU A 732 7.30 -23.58 -20.25
CA LEU A 732 8.66 -23.06 -20.36
C LEU A 732 8.90 -22.07 -19.23
N VAL A 733 9.84 -22.38 -18.34
CA VAL A 733 10.25 -21.53 -17.22
C VAL A 733 11.72 -21.17 -17.41
N ASN A 734 12.01 -19.88 -17.46
CA ASN A 734 13.38 -19.34 -17.48
C ASN A 734 13.62 -18.45 -16.25
N GLY A 735 14.89 -18.19 -15.94
CA GLY A 735 15.32 -17.50 -14.73
C GLY A 735 15.96 -18.47 -13.73
N ASP A 736 16.57 -17.94 -12.66
CA ASP A 736 17.34 -18.73 -11.69
C ASP A 736 16.56 -19.08 -10.42
N GLU A 737 15.28 -18.67 -10.34
CA GLU A 737 14.42 -18.88 -9.18
C GLU A 737 13.76 -20.25 -9.19
N LYS A 738 13.41 -20.73 -7.99
CA LYS A 738 12.82 -22.06 -7.81
C LYS A 738 11.32 -22.06 -8.13
N PHE A 739 10.84 -23.18 -8.63
CA PHE A 739 9.41 -23.46 -8.80
C PHE A 739 9.10 -24.91 -8.43
N ILE A 740 7.83 -25.18 -8.13
CA ILE A 740 7.35 -26.52 -7.81
C ILE A 740 6.27 -26.91 -8.82
N GLU A 741 6.57 -27.93 -9.61
CA GLU A 741 5.61 -28.58 -10.50
C GLU A 741 5.32 -30.01 -10.00
N LYS A 742 4.03 -30.35 -9.84
CA LYS A 742 3.61 -31.70 -9.42
C LYS A 742 2.37 -32.15 -10.20
N ASN A 743 2.36 -33.43 -10.57
CA ASN A 743 1.23 -34.10 -11.22
C ASN A 743 0.71 -33.40 -12.50
N SER A 744 1.59 -32.75 -13.26
CA SER A 744 1.24 -32.35 -14.62
C SER A 744 1.10 -33.59 -15.51
N THR A 745 -0.03 -33.72 -16.20
CA THR A 745 -0.34 -34.88 -17.06
C THR A 745 -0.56 -34.45 -18.51
N ASN A 746 -0.71 -35.42 -19.42
CA ASN A 746 -1.00 -35.17 -20.84
C ASN A 746 -2.06 -36.13 -21.39
N PHE A 747 -2.99 -36.56 -20.54
CA PHE A 747 -4.03 -37.50 -20.92
C PHE A 747 -5.06 -36.85 -21.84
N ASP A 748 -5.65 -37.65 -22.73
CA ASP A 748 -6.85 -37.23 -23.44
C ASP A 748 -7.93 -36.88 -22.41
N PRO A 749 -8.37 -35.61 -22.33
CA PRO A 749 -9.30 -35.19 -21.30
C PRO A 749 -10.71 -35.75 -21.53
N LYS A 750 -11.05 -36.22 -22.75
CA LYS A 750 -12.41 -36.66 -23.12
C LYS A 750 -13.47 -35.60 -22.78
N LEU A 751 -13.23 -34.37 -23.25
CA LEU A 751 -14.14 -33.24 -23.05
C LEU A 751 -15.43 -33.43 -23.87
N LYS A 752 -16.57 -33.15 -23.25
CA LYS A 752 -17.86 -32.97 -23.91
C LYS A 752 -17.93 -31.57 -24.54
N GLU A 753 -18.96 -31.31 -25.34
CA GLU A 753 -19.18 -30.00 -25.99
C GLU A 753 -19.29 -28.82 -25.00
N ASN A 754 -19.76 -29.08 -23.78
CA ASN A 754 -19.85 -28.07 -22.72
C ASN A 754 -18.58 -27.99 -21.85
N TYR A 755 -17.46 -28.57 -22.31
CA TYR A 755 -16.17 -28.62 -21.62
C TYR A 755 -16.17 -29.35 -20.27
N GLN A 756 -17.24 -30.09 -19.95
CA GLN A 756 -17.25 -31.03 -18.83
C GLN A 756 -16.58 -32.34 -19.26
N LEU A 757 -15.95 -33.04 -18.31
CA LEU A 757 -15.35 -34.34 -18.53
C LEU A 757 -16.42 -35.42 -18.81
N SER A 758 -16.09 -36.39 -19.66
CA SER A 758 -16.81 -37.66 -19.73
C SER A 758 -16.55 -38.50 -18.48
N ALA A 759 -17.47 -39.41 -18.15
CA ALA A 759 -17.37 -40.24 -16.95
C ALA A 759 -16.16 -41.18 -16.95
N ASP A 760 -15.65 -41.51 -18.14
CA ASP A 760 -14.47 -42.36 -18.37
C ASP A 760 -13.18 -41.55 -18.59
N SER A 761 -13.20 -40.24 -18.30
CA SER A 761 -11.99 -39.41 -18.34
C SER A 761 -11.03 -39.77 -17.20
N PRO A 762 -9.71 -39.89 -17.47
CA PRO A 762 -8.71 -40.14 -16.43
C PRO A 762 -8.51 -38.95 -15.46
N LEU A 763 -9.11 -37.80 -15.76
CA LEU A 763 -8.99 -36.56 -15.00
C LEU A 763 -10.08 -36.36 -13.94
N ILE A 764 -11.01 -37.32 -13.82
CA ILE A 764 -12.08 -37.32 -12.82
C ILE A 764 -11.50 -37.46 -11.41
N ASN A 765 -11.90 -36.58 -10.48
CA ASN A 765 -11.48 -36.57 -9.08
C ASN A 765 -9.95 -36.54 -8.90
N LYS A 766 -9.25 -35.82 -9.77
CA LYS A 766 -7.78 -35.68 -9.77
C LYS A 766 -7.29 -34.29 -9.38
N GLY A 767 -8.18 -33.35 -9.07
CA GLY A 767 -7.83 -32.02 -8.58
C GLY A 767 -7.11 -32.06 -7.23
N THR A 768 -6.36 -31.01 -6.90
CA THR A 768 -5.73 -30.82 -5.59
C THR A 768 -6.75 -30.78 -4.45
N ASP A 769 -7.99 -30.42 -4.76
CA ASP A 769 -9.17 -30.38 -3.90
C ASP A 769 -10.01 -31.68 -3.93
N GLY A 770 -9.59 -32.69 -4.70
CA GLY A 770 -10.33 -33.93 -4.92
C GLY A 770 -11.45 -33.85 -5.95
N SER A 771 -11.66 -32.69 -6.58
CA SER A 771 -12.64 -32.53 -7.65
C SER A 771 -12.05 -32.86 -9.04
N ASN A 772 -12.77 -32.56 -10.11
CA ASN A 772 -12.29 -32.80 -11.47
C ASN A 772 -11.22 -31.76 -11.87
N ILE A 773 -10.18 -32.19 -12.58
CA ILE A 773 -9.30 -31.24 -13.29
C ILE A 773 -10.10 -30.63 -14.45
N GLY A 774 -10.02 -29.32 -14.64
CA GLY A 774 -10.86 -28.55 -15.56
C GLY A 774 -12.08 -27.95 -14.86
N LEU A 775 -13.14 -27.68 -15.62
CA LEU A 775 -14.35 -27.05 -15.07
C LEU A 775 -14.99 -27.89 -13.97
N ILE A 776 -15.44 -27.22 -12.91
CA ILE A 776 -16.33 -27.78 -11.90
C ILE A 776 -17.79 -27.45 -12.27
N GLN A 777 -18.76 -28.14 -11.67
CA GLN A 777 -20.17 -27.85 -11.92
C GLN A 777 -20.46 -26.38 -11.55
N LYS A 778 -21.07 -25.66 -12.50
CA LYS A 778 -21.39 -24.22 -12.43
C LYS A 778 -22.61 -23.93 -11.58
#